data_AF-A0AAJ5WJJ4-F1
#
_entry.id   AF-A0AAJ5WJJ4-F1
#
_cell.length_a   1.000
_cell.length_b   1.000
_cell.length_c   1.000
_cell.angle_alpha   90.00
_cell.angle_beta   90.00
_cell.angle_gamma   90.00
#
_symmetry.space_group_name_H-M   'P 1'
#
loop_
_entity.id
_entity.type
_entity.pdbx_description
1 polymer ?
#
loop_
_entity_poly.entity_id
_entity_poly.type
_entity_poly.pdbx_seq_one_letter_code
_entity_poly.pdbx_strand_id
1 'polypeptide(L)'
;MVPSSAARQRGAIGLMAVVTLGLALLFMLVVIDSGRLYLEQRKLQRIADMSALEAAGQFAVCTGSGPQATAIARVAATRNGHAASNPLTASCGYLQTGANSLRTFTSDNNRNEAIRVDVSNTVPTSVAAGVYSLAQGNGVPATTTLQAHAVASSPIPPQAMLSVRTTLATVDSRQSVLLNALLGALGGNVQLDLAGWQGIASTQINLLSYLDQLAIDLKLKAGDYQQLLTADATATQLLQAAVKVLQQSGAAASVVTNLGKLALGASNSTLLQLGDLLDIQNGTAQAGLDANIQLLQLVQGFIQLAVSESAATVDLPITVLGLVNGRVRLKVIEPQQISAVGDPRTNELRVHTAQVRAMISLDLPLLNTVLGLVNAVLDLVGPITNVLNNLLSLNLASTLQSVLCLIAVPCTVTDIVLVPDKLSLDIGIEVAEATTRLNPLSPDTFSCSPKRLTTQTQSSAAKVAIGRFESANAFFTNGTTVVKALPLVDIGTKRCTRLLILPATCDARIPFAGGGLGLRVDSKVLGSGAVERPLLFQSPNSTPPNIGLAPAYLSMQTANNNVVGSLSDTLSGVHLEAYKPTGNSGLGAVLVIVTNVLDGIKGIVDPLIKNLLSPLLDPIINLLLKVLGIDLVNAEVGANLSCSGGRAQLAL
;
A
#
# COMPACT_ATOMS: atom_id res chain seq x y z
N MET A 1 47.97 21.38 -114.95
CA MET A 1 48.41 20.93 -113.62
C MET A 1 47.19 20.72 -112.72
N VAL A 2 46.85 19.45 -112.54
CA VAL A 2 46.38 18.77 -111.32
C VAL A 2 45.22 19.40 -110.51
N PRO A 3 44.06 18.72 -110.39
CA PRO A 3 43.07 19.01 -109.35
C PRO A 3 43.46 18.30 -108.04
N SER A 4 43.43 19.04 -106.93
CA SER A 4 43.56 18.51 -105.57
C SER A 4 42.22 17.93 -105.10
N SER A 5 42.18 16.64 -104.77
CA SER A 5 41.04 15.97 -104.14
C SER A 5 41.14 16.05 -102.61
N ALA A 6 40.04 16.47 -101.98
CA ALA A 6 39.88 16.51 -100.53
C ALA A 6 39.65 15.09 -99.97
N ALA A 7 40.58 14.60 -99.15
CA ALA A 7 40.42 13.35 -98.42
C ALA A 7 39.37 13.51 -97.31
N ARG A 8 38.26 12.77 -97.40
CA ARG A 8 37.14 12.81 -96.44
C ARG A 8 37.27 11.64 -95.46
N GLN A 9 37.70 11.90 -94.22
CA GLN A 9 37.58 10.96 -93.10
C GLN A 9 36.09 10.80 -92.74
N ARG A 10 35.49 9.63 -92.98
CA ARG A 10 34.07 9.36 -92.67
C ARG A 10 33.75 8.02 -91.98
N GLY A 11 34.75 7.25 -91.54
CA GLY A 11 34.49 5.93 -90.91
C GLY A 11 34.32 5.95 -89.38
N ALA A 12 35.18 6.68 -88.65
CA ALA A 12 35.29 6.53 -87.19
C ALA A 12 34.14 7.16 -86.39
N ILE A 13 33.55 8.26 -86.87
CA ILE A 13 32.46 8.96 -86.17
C ILE A 13 31.18 8.12 -86.16
N GLY A 14 30.90 7.38 -87.24
CA GLY A 14 29.73 6.49 -87.31
C GLY A 14 29.83 5.33 -86.33
N LEU A 15 31.01 4.70 -86.22
CA LEU A 15 31.26 3.62 -85.25
C LEU A 15 31.15 4.12 -83.80
N MET A 16 31.75 5.28 -83.50
CA MET A 16 31.65 5.87 -82.16
C MET A 16 30.21 6.25 -81.82
N ALA A 17 29.42 6.75 -82.78
CA ALA A 17 28.00 7.07 -82.57
C ALA A 17 27.13 5.83 -82.31
N VAL A 18 27.39 4.72 -83.00
CA VAL A 18 26.67 3.46 -82.76
C VAL A 18 27.01 2.89 -81.37
N VAL A 19 28.29 2.94 -80.97
CA VAL A 19 28.73 2.47 -79.65
C VAL A 19 28.13 3.32 -78.53
N THR A 20 28.13 4.64 -78.66
CA THR A 20 27.56 5.53 -77.63
C THR A 20 26.04 5.41 -77.53
N LEU A 21 25.34 5.29 -78.66
CA LEU A 21 23.89 5.07 -78.67
C LEU A 21 23.54 3.69 -78.08
N GLY A 22 24.31 2.65 -78.43
CA GLY A 22 24.15 1.31 -77.87
C GLY A 22 24.35 1.29 -76.36
N LEU A 23 25.38 1.99 -75.87
CA LEU A 23 25.65 2.15 -74.44
C LEU A 23 24.52 2.93 -73.74
N ALA A 24 24.01 4.00 -74.35
CA ALA A 24 22.90 4.77 -73.81
C ALA A 24 21.61 3.93 -73.69
N LEU A 25 21.32 3.08 -74.68
CA LEU A 25 20.18 2.15 -74.65
C LEU A 25 20.35 1.09 -73.56
N LEU A 26 21.55 0.55 -73.36
CA LEU A 26 21.84 -0.40 -72.28
C LEU A 26 21.61 0.23 -70.91
N PHE A 27 22.11 1.45 -70.68
CA PHE A 27 21.87 2.15 -69.41
C PHE A 27 20.39 2.47 -69.20
N MET A 28 19.67 2.92 -70.23
CA MET A 28 18.22 3.12 -70.11
C MET A 28 17.49 1.84 -69.74
N LEU A 29 17.86 0.71 -70.35
CA LEU A 29 17.27 -0.59 -70.04
C LEU A 29 17.52 -0.97 -68.58
N VAL A 30 18.75 -0.82 -68.09
CA VAL A 30 19.09 -1.09 -66.67
C VAL A 30 18.31 -0.17 -65.72
N VAL A 31 18.16 1.11 -66.04
CA VAL A 31 17.43 2.08 -65.20
C VAL A 31 15.94 1.75 -65.14
N ILE A 32 15.30 1.45 -66.27
CA ILE A 32 13.87 1.12 -66.31
C ILE A 32 13.60 -0.17 -65.52
N ASP A 33 14.46 -1.15 -65.69
CA ASP A 33 14.27 -2.48 -65.11
C ASP A 33 14.56 -2.52 -63.60
N SER A 34 15.63 -1.85 -63.17
CA SER A 34 15.90 -1.62 -61.74
C SER A 34 14.80 -0.77 -61.09
N GLY A 35 14.29 0.25 -61.79
CA GLY A 35 13.16 1.05 -61.33
C GLY A 35 11.89 0.23 -61.14
N ARG A 36 11.58 -0.67 -62.08
CA ARG A 36 10.44 -1.60 -61.97
C ARG A 36 10.59 -2.54 -60.77
N LEU A 37 11.74 -3.20 -60.61
CA LEU A 37 11.99 -4.11 -59.50
C LEU A 37 11.95 -3.39 -58.15
N TYR A 38 12.51 -2.18 -58.07
CA TYR A 38 12.47 -1.35 -56.88
C TYR A 38 11.03 -0.96 -56.49
N LEU A 39 10.18 -0.63 -57.47
CA LEU A 39 8.77 -0.32 -57.21
C LEU A 39 8.00 -1.56 -56.72
N GLU A 40 8.26 -2.75 -57.29
CA GLU A 40 7.66 -3.99 -56.80
C GLU A 40 8.12 -4.34 -55.39
N GLN A 41 9.41 -4.15 -55.08
CA GLN A 41 9.95 -4.32 -53.73
C GLN A 41 9.30 -3.35 -52.73
N ARG A 42 9.11 -2.08 -53.10
CA ARG A 42 8.48 -1.07 -52.23
C ARG A 42 6.99 -1.38 -51.99
N LYS A 43 6.27 -1.89 -53.00
CA LYS A 43 4.89 -2.37 -52.83
C LYS A 43 4.84 -3.55 -51.86
N LEU A 44 5.75 -4.51 -51.99
CA LEU A 44 5.85 -5.66 -51.08
C LEU A 44 6.16 -5.25 -49.65
N GLN A 45 7.10 -4.31 -49.46
CA GLN A 45 7.41 -3.81 -48.12
C GLN A 45 6.19 -3.14 -47.48
N ARG A 46 5.45 -2.31 -48.23
CA ARG A 46 4.21 -1.70 -47.74
C ARG A 46 3.17 -2.75 -47.32
N ILE A 47 3.04 -3.85 -48.07
CA ILE A 47 2.14 -4.95 -47.73
C ILE A 47 2.60 -5.60 -46.41
N ALA A 48 3.88 -5.93 -46.29
CA ALA A 48 4.45 -6.52 -45.08
C ALA A 48 4.23 -5.61 -43.86
N ASP A 49 4.53 -4.32 -43.97
CA ASP A 49 4.39 -3.33 -42.89
C ASP A 49 2.94 -3.22 -42.39
N MET A 50 1.98 -3.10 -43.32
CA MET A 50 0.55 -3.01 -42.97
C MET A 50 0.03 -4.31 -42.36
N SER A 51 0.44 -5.46 -42.90
CA SER A 51 0.08 -6.76 -42.36
C SER A 51 0.61 -7.00 -40.95
N ALA A 52 1.87 -6.62 -40.69
CA ALA A 52 2.47 -6.72 -39.37
C ALA A 52 1.77 -5.80 -38.37
N LEU A 53 1.55 -4.52 -38.73
CA LEU A 53 0.87 -3.55 -37.87
C LEU A 53 -0.57 -3.95 -37.50
N GLU A 54 -1.33 -4.49 -38.44
CA GLU A 54 -2.71 -4.91 -38.17
C GLU A 54 -2.79 -6.18 -37.33
N ALA A 55 -1.90 -7.16 -37.58
CA ALA A 55 -1.79 -8.34 -36.74
C ALA A 55 -1.38 -7.98 -35.30
N ALA A 56 -0.35 -7.14 -35.14
CA ALA A 56 0.11 -6.70 -33.83
C ALA A 56 -0.92 -5.79 -33.13
N GLY A 57 -1.64 -4.95 -33.89
CA GLY A 57 -2.65 -4.04 -33.35
C GLY A 57 -3.91 -4.73 -32.83
N GLN A 58 -4.20 -5.94 -33.32
CA GLN A 58 -5.32 -6.76 -32.85
C GLN A 58 -4.91 -7.82 -31.81
N PHE A 59 -3.70 -7.71 -31.24
CA PHE A 59 -3.18 -8.68 -30.26
C PHE A 59 -3.25 -10.13 -30.77
N ALA A 60 -2.90 -10.33 -32.05
CA ALA A 60 -3.03 -11.64 -32.67
C ALA A 60 -2.07 -12.66 -32.05
N VAL A 61 -2.50 -13.92 -32.00
CA VAL A 61 -1.77 -15.03 -31.40
C VAL A 61 -1.33 -16.03 -32.46
N CYS A 62 -0.19 -16.69 -32.27
CA CYS A 62 0.25 -17.77 -33.16
C CYS A 62 -0.10 -19.16 -32.65
N THR A 63 -0.38 -19.29 -31.35
CA THR A 63 -0.88 -20.52 -30.72
C THR A 63 -1.92 -20.17 -29.67
N GLY A 64 -2.92 -21.04 -29.48
CA GLY A 64 -3.96 -20.88 -28.46
C GLY A 64 -5.23 -20.18 -28.95
N SER A 65 -6.08 -19.81 -27.99
CA SER A 65 -7.38 -19.18 -28.23
C SER A 65 -7.23 -17.67 -28.42
N GLY A 66 -7.45 -17.19 -29.64
CA GLY A 66 -7.37 -15.78 -29.99
C GLY A 66 -7.39 -15.58 -31.50
N PRO A 67 -7.45 -14.33 -31.98
CA PRO A 67 -7.42 -14.06 -33.40
C PRO A 67 -6.04 -14.45 -33.96
N GLN A 68 -6.03 -15.31 -34.97
CA GLN A 68 -4.81 -15.92 -35.47
C GLN A 68 -3.97 -14.92 -36.27
N ALA A 69 -2.68 -14.80 -35.95
CA ALA A 69 -1.76 -13.84 -36.59
C ALA A 69 -1.69 -14.01 -38.10
N THR A 70 -1.61 -15.26 -38.59
CA THR A 70 -1.57 -15.58 -40.02
C THR A 70 -2.86 -15.20 -40.74
N ALA A 71 -4.02 -15.34 -40.08
CA ALA A 71 -5.31 -15.00 -40.66
C ALA A 71 -5.47 -13.47 -40.79
N ILE A 72 -5.19 -12.71 -39.72
CA ILE A 72 -5.27 -11.25 -39.76
C ILE A 72 -4.26 -10.67 -40.75
N ALA A 73 -3.00 -11.12 -40.71
CA ALA A 73 -1.96 -10.64 -41.63
C ALA A 73 -2.33 -10.92 -43.09
N ARG A 74 -3.02 -12.03 -43.38
CA ARG A 74 -3.50 -12.37 -44.73
C ARG A 74 -4.64 -11.47 -45.18
N VAL A 75 -5.62 -11.19 -44.31
CA VAL A 75 -6.72 -10.24 -44.62
C VAL A 75 -6.16 -8.84 -44.87
N ALA A 76 -5.18 -8.41 -44.06
CA ALA A 76 -4.47 -7.16 -44.24
C ALA A 76 -3.72 -7.11 -45.59
N ALA A 77 -3.04 -8.21 -45.95
CA ALA A 77 -2.27 -8.30 -47.17
C ALA A 77 -3.16 -8.25 -48.42
N THR A 78 -4.28 -8.99 -48.42
CA THR A 78 -5.21 -9.01 -49.55
C THR A 78 -5.86 -7.64 -49.78
N ARG A 79 -6.20 -6.92 -48.70
CA ARG A 79 -6.69 -5.53 -48.79
C ARG A 79 -5.66 -4.57 -49.41
N ASN A 80 -4.37 -4.86 -49.27
CA ASN A 80 -3.27 -4.08 -49.84
C ASN A 80 -2.77 -4.62 -51.20
N GLY A 81 -3.53 -5.51 -51.84
CA GLY A 81 -3.25 -5.99 -53.21
C GLY A 81 -2.38 -7.25 -53.28
N HIS A 82 -2.21 -7.98 -52.18
CA HIS A 82 -1.54 -9.29 -52.20
C HIS A 82 -2.51 -10.40 -52.61
N ALA A 83 -2.17 -11.21 -53.60
CA ALA A 83 -3.02 -12.33 -54.00
C ALA A 83 -3.09 -13.39 -52.89
N ALA A 84 -4.27 -13.98 -52.66
CA ALA A 84 -4.45 -15.00 -51.62
C ALA A 84 -3.64 -16.29 -51.86
N SER A 85 -3.25 -16.54 -53.11
CA SER A 85 -2.40 -17.66 -53.52
C SER A 85 -0.90 -17.43 -53.25
N ASN A 86 -0.49 -16.20 -52.97
CA ASN A 86 0.91 -15.87 -52.76
C ASN A 86 1.36 -16.25 -51.34
N PRO A 87 2.64 -16.64 -51.15
CA PRO A 87 3.11 -17.11 -49.86
C PRO A 87 3.24 -15.96 -48.86
N LEU A 88 2.54 -16.10 -47.74
CA LEU A 88 2.60 -15.22 -46.58
C LEU A 88 2.63 -16.05 -45.31
N THR A 89 3.64 -15.82 -44.47
CA THR A 89 3.82 -16.45 -43.16
C THR A 89 3.92 -15.39 -42.08
N ALA A 90 3.13 -15.53 -41.01
CA ALA A 90 3.22 -14.70 -39.82
C ALA A 90 3.75 -15.57 -38.68
N SER A 91 4.77 -15.08 -37.97
CA SER A 91 5.39 -15.72 -36.82
C SER A 91 5.36 -14.78 -35.62
N CYS A 92 5.15 -15.34 -34.43
CA CYS A 92 5.12 -14.59 -33.17
C CYS A 92 6.45 -14.74 -32.44
N GLY A 93 6.75 -13.77 -31.59
CA GLY A 93 7.94 -13.77 -30.78
C GLY A 93 8.07 -12.49 -29.98
N TYR A 94 9.31 -12.10 -29.75
CA TYR A 94 9.65 -10.93 -28.96
C TYR A 94 10.86 -10.20 -29.54
N LEU A 95 11.08 -8.98 -29.04
CA LEU A 95 12.21 -8.15 -29.43
C LEU A 95 13.26 -8.20 -28.32
N GLN A 96 14.47 -8.63 -28.67
CA GLN A 96 15.61 -8.61 -27.77
C GLN A 96 16.61 -7.54 -28.23
N THR A 97 17.08 -6.71 -27.31
CA THR A 97 18.14 -5.75 -27.59
C THR A 97 19.49 -6.43 -27.40
N GLY A 98 20.28 -6.52 -28.47
CA GLY A 98 21.64 -7.08 -28.42
C GLY A 98 22.64 -6.14 -27.74
N ALA A 99 23.86 -6.63 -27.51
CA ALA A 99 24.96 -5.84 -26.94
C ALA A 99 25.37 -4.61 -27.80
N ASN A 100 24.95 -4.57 -29.06
CA ASN A 100 25.13 -3.47 -30.00
C ASN A 100 23.96 -2.45 -29.98
N SER A 101 23.05 -2.54 -29.00
CA SER A 101 21.84 -1.71 -28.89
C SER A 101 20.86 -1.81 -30.06
N LEU A 102 21.00 -2.82 -30.94
CA LEU A 102 20.04 -3.09 -32.01
C LEU A 102 18.97 -4.07 -31.53
N ARG A 103 17.72 -3.82 -31.88
CA ARG A 103 16.58 -4.69 -31.57
C ARG A 103 16.51 -5.78 -32.63
N THR A 104 16.58 -7.04 -32.21
CA THR A 104 16.41 -8.18 -33.10
C THR A 104 15.17 -8.96 -32.71
N PHE A 105 14.40 -9.40 -33.71
CA PHE A 105 13.27 -10.29 -33.50
C PHE A 105 13.76 -11.72 -33.25
N THR A 106 13.30 -12.31 -32.14
CA THR A 106 13.48 -13.72 -31.82
C THR A 106 12.13 -14.41 -31.92
N SER A 107 12.03 -15.43 -32.77
CA SER A 107 10.80 -16.19 -32.96
C SER A 107 10.52 -17.06 -31.73
N ASP A 108 9.31 -16.93 -31.18
CA ASP A 108 8.79 -17.76 -30.10
C ASP A 108 7.27 -17.75 -30.18
N ASN A 109 6.68 -18.86 -30.61
CA ASN A 109 5.24 -18.92 -30.86
C ASN A 109 4.38 -18.81 -29.58
N ASN A 110 4.99 -18.95 -28.40
CA ASN A 110 4.30 -18.79 -27.12
C ASN A 110 4.26 -17.32 -26.65
N ARG A 111 5.04 -16.43 -27.27
CA ARG A 111 5.12 -15.01 -26.91
C ARG A 111 4.58 -14.15 -28.05
N ASN A 112 3.57 -13.32 -27.76
CA ASN A 112 2.86 -12.50 -28.76
C ASN A 112 3.20 -11.01 -28.65
N GLU A 113 4.42 -10.69 -28.21
CA GLU A 113 4.88 -9.32 -27.99
C GLU A 113 5.27 -8.61 -29.29
N ALA A 114 5.75 -9.39 -30.26
CA ALA A 114 6.02 -8.93 -31.61
C ALA A 114 5.57 -9.97 -32.63
N ILE A 115 5.12 -9.49 -33.79
CA ILE A 115 4.69 -10.32 -34.92
C ILE A 115 5.54 -9.96 -36.12
N ARG A 116 6.22 -10.96 -36.67
CA ARG A 116 6.97 -10.89 -37.92
C ARG A 116 6.11 -11.44 -39.06
N VAL A 117 5.92 -10.65 -40.10
CA VAL A 117 5.23 -11.07 -41.33
C VAL A 117 6.23 -11.11 -42.46
N ASP A 118 6.36 -12.29 -43.07
CA ASP A 118 7.18 -12.54 -44.25
C ASP A 118 6.25 -12.70 -45.45
N VAL A 119 6.43 -11.83 -46.45
CA VAL A 119 5.61 -11.78 -47.66
C VAL A 119 6.51 -12.04 -48.86
N SER A 120 6.04 -12.87 -49.79
CA SER A 120 6.77 -13.13 -51.03
C SER A 120 5.88 -13.01 -52.26
N ASN A 121 6.43 -12.56 -53.37
CA ASN A 121 5.72 -12.48 -54.64
C ASN A 121 6.66 -12.82 -55.80
N THR A 122 6.15 -13.57 -56.76
CA THR A 122 6.89 -13.93 -57.99
C THR A 122 6.59 -12.88 -59.05
N VAL A 123 7.63 -12.18 -59.51
CA VAL A 123 7.54 -11.18 -60.59
C VAL A 123 8.32 -11.66 -61.81
N PRO A 124 7.95 -11.25 -63.04
CA PRO A 124 8.75 -11.56 -64.23
C PRO A 124 10.19 -11.06 -64.07
N THR A 125 11.17 -11.87 -64.49
CA THR A 125 12.59 -11.53 -64.40
C THR A 125 12.94 -10.25 -65.16
N SER A 126 14.03 -9.64 -64.73
CA SER A 126 14.61 -8.45 -65.33
C SER A 126 14.87 -8.66 -66.83
N VAL A 127 14.44 -7.70 -67.66
CA VAL A 127 14.72 -7.69 -69.11
C VAL A 127 16.23 -7.63 -69.34
N ALA A 128 16.99 -6.93 -68.50
CA ALA A 128 18.45 -6.90 -68.55
C ALA A 128 19.06 -8.28 -68.32
N ALA A 129 18.54 -9.03 -67.34
CA ALA A 129 18.95 -10.41 -67.08
C ALA A 129 18.61 -11.34 -68.25
N GLY A 130 17.47 -11.13 -68.91
CA GLY A 130 17.07 -11.86 -70.12
C GLY A 130 17.93 -11.56 -71.35
N VAL A 131 18.34 -10.29 -71.54
CA VAL A 131 19.27 -9.91 -72.63
C VAL A 131 20.68 -10.43 -72.34
N TYR A 132 21.12 -10.39 -71.08
CA TYR A 132 22.38 -10.97 -70.65
C TYR A 132 22.41 -12.50 -70.81
N SER A 133 21.29 -13.17 -70.54
CA SER A 133 21.15 -14.62 -70.72
C SER A 133 21.22 -15.03 -72.19
N LEU A 134 20.65 -14.22 -73.09
CA LEU A 134 20.76 -14.41 -74.54
C LEU A 134 22.21 -14.25 -75.03
N ALA A 135 23.00 -13.39 -74.39
CA ALA A 135 24.41 -13.18 -74.73
C ALA A 135 25.35 -14.28 -74.19
N GLN A 136 25.02 -14.95 -73.09
CA GLN A 136 25.87 -15.96 -72.44
C GLN A 136 25.40 -17.42 -72.60
N GLY A 137 24.26 -17.66 -73.26
CA GLY A 137 23.76 -19.01 -73.56
C GLY A 137 23.22 -19.79 -72.35
N ASN A 138 23.09 -19.16 -71.18
CA ASN A 138 22.55 -19.78 -69.98
C ASN A 138 21.12 -19.34 -69.73
N GLY A 139 20.18 -20.28 -69.54
CA GLY A 139 18.78 -19.96 -69.26
C GLY A 139 18.58 -19.37 -67.87
N VAL A 140 18.07 -18.13 -67.80
CA VAL A 140 17.60 -17.52 -66.55
C VAL A 140 16.11 -17.84 -66.39
N PRO A 141 15.61 -18.16 -65.18
CA PRO A 141 14.19 -18.36 -64.94
C PRO A 141 13.36 -17.18 -65.48
N ALA A 142 12.12 -17.42 -65.89
CA ALA A 142 11.21 -16.36 -66.36
C ALA A 142 10.64 -15.50 -65.20
N THR A 143 10.81 -15.95 -63.96
CA THR A 143 10.36 -15.24 -62.74
C THR A 143 11.45 -15.14 -61.67
N THR A 144 11.48 -14.02 -60.95
CA THR A 144 12.27 -13.81 -59.72
C THR A 144 11.32 -13.73 -58.54
N THR A 145 11.67 -14.36 -57.42
CA THR A 145 10.98 -14.22 -56.14
C THR A 145 11.48 -12.99 -55.39
N LEU A 146 10.59 -12.04 -55.12
CA LEU A 146 10.85 -10.93 -54.21
C LEU A 146 10.31 -11.27 -52.83
N GLN A 147 11.05 -10.86 -51.79
CA GLN A 147 10.67 -11.08 -50.38
C GLN A 147 10.73 -9.76 -49.62
N ALA A 148 9.75 -9.56 -48.74
CA ALA A 148 9.72 -8.44 -47.81
C ALA A 148 9.35 -8.97 -46.42
N HIS A 149 9.95 -8.36 -45.41
CA HIS A 149 9.77 -8.74 -44.02
C HIS A 149 9.48 -7.49 -43.20
N ALA A 150 8.52 -7.58 -42.30
CA ALA A 150 8.22 -6.52 -41.36
C ALA A 150 7.94 -7.11 -39.99
N VAL A 151 8.43 -6.45 -38.94
CA VAL A 151 8.17 -6.81 -37.56
C VAL A 151 7.40 -5.67 -36.92
N ALA A 152 6.27 -5.97 -36.29
CA ALA A 152 5.52 -5.01 -35.51
C ALA A 152 5.42 -5.46 -34.06
N SER A 153 5.68 -4.57 -33.12
CA SER A 153 5.42 -4.82 -31.71
C SER A 153 3.97 -4.56 -31.38
N SER A 154 3.37 -5.48 -30.63
CA SER A 154 2.02 -5.32 -30.06
C SER A 154 1.98 -4.11 -29.12
N PRO A 155 0.86 -3.35 -29.04
CA PRO A 155 0.72 -2.28 -28.06
C PRO A 155 0.94 -2.85 -26.65
N ILE A 156 1.74 -2.18 -25.83
CA ILE A 156 1.92 -2.59 -24.44
C ILE A 156 0.57 -2.36 -23.73
N PRO A 157 0.03 -3.31 -22.95
CA PRO A 157 -1.19 -3.06 -22.18
C PRO A 157 -1.05 -1.79 -21.32
N PRO A 158 -2.12 -1.03 -21.07
CA PRO A 158 -2.05 0.03 -20.07
C PRO A 158 -1.63 -0.58 -18.73
N GLN A 159 -0.83 0.15 -17.97
CA GLN A 159 -0.38 -0.26 -16.64
C GLN A 159 -0.76 0.84 -15.66
N ALA A 160 -1.41 0.44 -14.58
CA ALA A 160 -1.73 1.31 -13.46
C ALA A 160 -0.93 0.86 -12.24
N MET A 161 -0.52 1.85 -11.45
CA MET A 161 0.10 1.62 -10.15
C MET A 161 -0.66 2.48 -9.14
N LEU A 162 -1.08 1.83 -8.06
CA LEU A 162 -1.58 2.48 -6.87
C LEU A 162 -0.49 2.48 -5.81
N SER A 163 -0.40 3.55 -5.05
CA SER A 163 0.46 3.61 -3.87
C SER A 163 -0.32 4.24 -2.73
N VAL A 164 -0.14 3.74 -1.52
CA VAL A 164 -0.65 4.41 -0.32
C VAL A 164 0.53 4.89 0.50
N ARG A 165 0.44 6.12 1.01
CA ARG A 165 1.41 6.64 1.96
C ARG A 165 0.74 7.39 3.08
N THR A 166 1.46 7.47 4.19
CA THR A 166 1.17 8.38 5.29
C THR A 166 2.31 9.37 5.43
N THR A 167 1.94 10.63 5.63
CA THR A 167 2.85 11.78 5.50
C THR A 167 3.67 11.99 6.77
N LEU A 168 4.73 11.19 6.97
CA LEU A 168 5.87 11.66 7.79
C LEU A 168 6.77 12.52 6.92
N ALA A 169 6.35 13.78 6.70
CA ALA A 169 7.15 14.74 5.94
C ALA A 169 8.54 14.98 6.58
N THR A 170 8.66 14.81 7.90
CA THR A 170 9.91 14.93 8.66
C THR A 170 9.87 14.02 9.87
N VAL A 171 11.00 13.34 10.16
CA VAL A 171 11.20 12.63 11.43
C VAL A 171 11.68 13.62 12.50
N ASP A 172 11.04 13.64 13.67
CA ASP A 172 11.48 14.40 14.85
C ASP A 172 12.15 13.51 15.91
N SER A 173 12.70 14.12 16.97
CA SER A 173 13.44 13.39 18.01
C SER A 173 12.60 12.38 18.80
N ARG A 174 11.29 12.61 18.98
CA ARG A 174 10.40 11.66 19.67
C ARG A 174 10.07 10.50 18.75
N GLN A 175 9.82 10.79 17.49
CA GLN A 175 9.56 9.80 16.45
C GLN A 175 10.78 8.88 16.24
N SER A 176 12.01 9.41 16.27
CA SER A 176 13.22 8.58 16.17
C SER A 176 13.36 7.56 17.30
N VAL A 177 12.99 7.93 18.53
CA VAL A 177 13.06 6.98 19.66
C VAL A 177 11.97 5.91 19.52
N LEU A 178 10.78 6.27 19.04
CA LEU A 178 9.72 5.30 18.79
C LEU A 178 10.07 4.35 17.64
N LEU A 179 10.62 4.85 16.54
CA LEU A 179 11.13 4.02 15.43
C LEU A 179 12.22 3.05 15.93
N ASN A 180 13.14 3.52 16.78
CA ASN A 180 14.15 2.65 17.39
C ASN A 180 13.53 1.57 18.29
N ALA A 181 12.46 1.88 19.03
CA ALA A 181 11.77 0.88 19.85
C ALA A 181 11.07 -0.19 18.99
N LEU A 182 10.50 0.21 17.85
CA LEU A 182 9.87 -0.71 16.91
C LEU A 182 10.88 -1.62 16.20
N LEU A 183 12.14 -1.20 16.04
CA LEU A 183 13.21 -2.08 15.53
C LEU A 183 13.47 -3.30 16.41
N GLY A 184 13.12 -3.23 17.71
CA GLY A 184 13.18 -4.39 18.60
C GLY A 184 12.34 -5.57 18.09
N ALA A 185 11.28 -5.30 17.32
CA ALA A 185 10.46 -6.34 16.70
C ALA A 185 11.19 -7.11 15.58
N LEU A 186 12.21 -6.50 14.97
CA LEU A 186 13.09 -7.20 14.03
C LEU A 186 14.14 -8.06 14.77
N GLY A 187 14.10 -8.12 16.11
CA GLY A 187 15.02 -8.91 16.94
C GLY A 187 16.37 -8.25 17.24
N GLY A 188 16.54 -6.97 16.86
CA GLY A 188 17.79 -6.23 17.00
C GLY A 188 17.77 -5.11 18.03
N ASN A 189 18.94 -4.82 18.62
CA ASN A 189 19.15 -3.67 19.53
C ASN A 189 19.85 -2.49 18.82
N VAL A 190 19.48 -2.21 17.57
CA VAL A 190 20.10 -1.11 16.81
C VAL A 190 19.36 0.19 17.07
N GLN A 191 20.11 1.24 17.35
CA GLN A 191 19.58 2.58 17.52
C GLN A 191 20.18 3.50 16.45
N LEU A 192 19.32 4.20 15.73
CA LEU A 192 19.70 5.28 14.84
C LEU A 192 19.38 6.63 15.51
N ASP A 193 20.21 7.63 15.22
CA ASP A 193 19.96 9.00 15.63
C ASP A 193 18.91 9.66 14.72
N LEU A 194 18.50 10.87 15.09
CA LEU A 194 17.54 11.66 14.31
C LEU A 194 18.01 11.87 12.87
N ALA A 195 19.30 12.19 12.69
CA ALA A 195 19.88 12.41 11.37
C ALA A 195 19.87 11.15 10.52
N GLY A 196 20.11 9.98 11.10
CA GLY A 196 20.02 8.69 10.42
C GLY A 196 18.62 8.40 9.92
N TRP A 197 17.60 8.60 10.76
CA TRP A 197 16.20 8.43 10.36
C TRP A 197 15.75 9.46 9.32
N GLN A 198 16.16 10.72 9.45
CA GLN A 198 15.87 11.76 8.46
C GLN A 198 16.51 11.43 7.10
N GLY A 199 17.73 10.92 7.08
CA GLY A 199 18.39 10.46 5.86
C GLY A 199 17.65 9.31 5.18
N ILE A 200 17.15 8.34 5.96
CA ILE A 200 16.31 7.25 5.45
C ILE A 200 14.98 7.79 4.91
N ALA A 201 14.33 8.73 5.63
CA ALA A 201 13.07 9.36 5.21
C ALA A 201 13.20 10.16 3.91
N SER A 202 14.33 10.84 3.70
CA SER A 202 14.58 11.62 2.47
C SER A 202 15.02 10.78 1.28
N THR A 203 15.27 9.49 1.46
CA THR A 203 15.82 8.62 0.40
C THR A 203 14.72 7.83 -0.30
N GLN A 204 14.81 7.76 -1.62
CA GLN A 204 13.97 6.92 -2.46
C GLN A 204 14.78 5.74 -3.01
N ILE A 205 14.13 4.60 -3.17
CA ILE A 205 14.71 3.40 -3.77
C ILE A 205 13.87 2.98 -4.98
N ASN A 206 14.55 2.60 -6.06
CA ASN A 206 13.91 2.06 -7.25
C ASN A 206 13.48 0.61 -7.00
N LEU A 207 12.19 0.34 -7.14
CA LEU A 207 11.59 -0.95 -6.81
C LEU A 207 12.11 -2.05 -7.74
N LEU A 208 12.19 -1.82 -9.05
CA LEU A 208 12.71 -2.80 -10.01
C LEU A 208 14.13 -3.24 -9.66
N SER A 209 15.02 -2.27 -9.42
CA SER A 209 16.41 -2.53 -9.03
C SER A 209 16.49 -3.29 -7.70
N TYR A 210 15.60 -2.98 -6.76
CA TYR A 210 15.48 -3.68 -5.48
C TYR A 210 15.04 -5.14 -5.65
N LEU A 211 14.00 -5.39 -6.46
CA LEU A 211 13.51 -6.74 -6.74
C LEU A 211 14.55 -7.58 -7.47
N ASP A 212 15.24 -7.00 -8.45
CA ASP A 212 16.34 -7.67 -9.17
C ASP A 212 17.48 -8.06 -8.23
N GLN A 213 17.90 -7.15 -7.35
CA GLN A 213 18.95 -7.43 -6.36
C GLN A 213 18.50 -8.47 -5.33
N LEU A 214 17.24 -8.44 -4.90
CA LEU A 214 16.69 -9.42 -3.97
C LEU A 214 16.60 -10.82 -4.60
N ALA A 215 16.20 -10.91 -5.88
CA ALA A 215 16.18 -12.17 -6.62
C ALA A 215 17.58 -12.80 -6.69
N ILE A 216 18.62 -11.98 -6.91
CA ILE A 216 20.03 -12.43 -6.87
C ILE A 216 20.38 -12.96 -5.47
N ASP A 217 20.03 -12.23 -4.42
CA ASP A 217 20.36 -12.58 -3.04
C ASP A 217 19.65 -13.85 -2.56
N LEU A 218 18.43 -14.10 -3.04
CA LEU A 218 17.65 -15.31 -2.78
C LEU A 218 17.93 -16.46 -3.77
N LYS A 219 18.85 -16.27 -4.72
CA LYS A 219 19.20 -17.25 -5.78
C LYS A 219 18.00 -17.68 -6.62
N LEU A 220 17.05 -16.79 -6.84
CA LEU A 220 15.90 -17.00 -7.72
C LEU A 220 16.25 -16.62 -9.16
N LYS A 221 15.47 -17.14 -10.11
CA LYS A 221 15.67 -16.83 -11.53
C LYS A 221 15.23 -15.39 -11.79
N ALA A 222 16.12 -14.56 -12.34
CA ALA A 222 15.81 -13.17 -12.68
C ALA A 222 14.59 -13.08 -13.61
N GLY A 223 13.65 -12.20 -13.27
CA GLY A 223 12.40 -11.98 -14.02
C GLY A 223 11.17 -12.74 -13.55
N ASP A 224 11.29 -13.68 -12.60
CA ASP A 224 10.13 -14.34 -11.98
C ASP A 224 9.76 -13.65 -10.66
N TYR A 225 9.12 -12.48 -10.77
CA TYR A 225 8.78 -11.65 -9.61
C TYR A 225 7.67 -12.26 -8.74
N GLN A 226 6.85 -13.17 -9.26
CA GLN A 226 5.82 -13.84 -8.44
C GLN A 226 6.44 -14.86 -7.51
N GLN A 227 7.40 -15.64 -8.01
CA GLN A 227 8.20 -16.51 -7.16
C GLN A 227 8.95 -15.69 -6.10
N LEU A 228 9.44 -14.50 -6.46
CA LEU A 228 10.11 -13.60 -5.51
C LEU A 228 9.17 -13.08 -4.40
N LEU A 229 7.95 -12.67 -4.74
CA LEU A 229 6.99 -12.12 -3.77
C LEU A 229 6.51 -13.16 -2.75
N THR A 230 6.45 -14.42 -3.17
CA THR A 230 6.03 -15.55 -2.32
C THR A 230 7.19 -16.26 -1.64
N ALA A 231 8.43 -15.87 -1.93
CA ALA A 231 9.60 -16.47 -1.31
C ALA A 231 9.80 -15.93 0.12
N ASP A 232 10.13 -16.84 1.02
CA ASP A 232 10.48 -16.49 2.40
C ASP A 232 11.84 -15.80 2.43
N ALA A 233 11.87 -14.55 2.88
CA ALA A 233 13.08 -13.76 3.06
C ALA A 233 13.23 -13.33 4.52
N THR A 234 14.46 -13.35 5.03
CA THR A 234 14.74 -12.77 6.36
C THR A 234 14.77 -11.25 6.29
N ALA A 235 14.45 -10.56 7.40
CA ALA A 235 14.58 -9.11 7.49
C ALA A 235 15.99 -8.61 7.12
N THR A 236 17.02 -9.37 7.49
CA THR A 236 18.42 -9.13 7.10
C THR A 236 18.60 -9.13 5.59
N GLN A 237 18.07 -10.13 4.88
CA GLN A 237 18.19 -10.21 3.42
C GLN A 237 17.45 -9.07 2.72
N LEU A 238 16.23 -8.73 3.17
CA LEU A 238 15.45 -7.62 2.63
C LEU A 238 16.18 -6.27 2.81
N LEU A 239 16.71 -6.00 4.00
CA LEU A 239 17.47 -4.77 4.27
C LEU A 239 18.81 -4.75 3.51
N GLN A 240 19.51 -5.88 3.37
CA GLN A 240 20.77 -5.97 2.62
C GLN A 240 20.59 -5.74 1.12
N ALA A 241 19.50 -6.25 0.53
CA ALA A 241 19.18 -5.96 -0.86
C ALA A 241 19.00 -4.45 -1.09
N ALA A 242 18.31 -3.76 -0.19
CA ALA A 242 18.17 -2.31 -0.23
C ALA A 242 19.52 -1.59 -0.06
N VAL A 243 20.39 -2.05 0.84
CA VAL A 243 21.75 -1.49 1.01
C VAL A 243 22.55 -1.58 -0.30
N LYS A 244 22.55 -2.72 -0.98
CA LYS A 244 23.28 -2.92 -2.24
C LYS A 244 22.78 -2.02 -3.37
N VAL A 245 21.46 -1.86 -3.51
CA VAL A 245 20.88 -0.96 -4.51
C VAL A 245 21.23 0.50 -4.23
N LEU A 246 21.21 0.92 -2.97
CA LEU A 246 21.59 2.28 -2.59
C LEU A 246 23.09 2.57 -2.81
N GLN A 247 23.95 1.55 -2.63
CA GLN A 247 25.37 1.65 -2.99
C GLN A 247 25.58 1.85 -4.49
N GLN A 248 24.80 1.13 -5.31
CA GLN A 248 24.88 1.22 -6.77
C GLN A 248 24.28 2.53 -7.31
N SER A 249 23.25 3.08 -6.65
CA SER A 249 22.58 4.31 -7.07
C SER A 249 23.32 5.59 -6.67
N GLY A 250 24.41 5.49 -5.90
CA GLY A 250 25.17 6.65 -5.43
C GLY A 250 24.49 7.41 -4.28
N ALA A 251 23.64 6.75 -3.50
CA ALA A 251 23.02 7.34 -2.32
C ALA A 251 24.08 7.78 -1.29
N ALA A 252 23.72 8.73 -0.41
CA ALA A 252 24.63 9.24 0.61
C ALA A 252 25.20 8.10 1.49
N ALA A 253 26.52 8.08 1.66
CA ALA A 253 27.23 7.02 2.39
C ALA A 253 26.72 6.83 3.83
N SER A 254 26.23 7.91 4.47
CA SER A 254 25.60 7.87 5.79
C SER A 254 24.31 7.05 5.80
N VAL A 255 23.46 7.18 4.77
CA VAL A 255 22.20 6.42 4.65
C VAL A 255 22.49 4.94 4.44
N VAL A 256 23.43 4.62 3.54
CA VAL A 256 23.89 3.24 3.29
C VAL A 256 24.44 2.62 4.58
N THR A 257 25.26 3.35 5.33
CA THR A 257 25.85 2.87 6.59
C THR A 257 24.78 2.65 7.66
N ASN A 258 23.82 3.56 7.79
CA ASN A 258 22.75 3.44 8.78
C ASN A 258 21.80 2.29 8.46
N LEU A 259 21.42 2.10 7.19
CA LEU A 259 20.63 0.95 6.76
C LEU A 259 21.42 -0.37 6.93
N GLY A 260 22.73 -0.35 6.68
CA GLY A 260 23.61 -1.49 6.95
C GLY A 260 23.65 -1.88 8.43
N LYS A 261 23.67 -0.90 9.35
CA LYS A 261 23.53 -1.17 10.79
C LYS A 261 22.20 -1.84 11.11
N LEU A 262 21.09 -1.37 10.53
CA LEU A 262 19.78 -2.01 10.70
C LEU A 262 19.78 -3.46 10.22
N ALA A 263 20.35 -3.70 9.04
CA ALA A 263 20.45 -5.04 8.46
C ALA A 263 21.27 -6.00 9.34
N LEU A 264 22.38 -5.53 9.92
CA LEU A 264 23.21 -6.33 10.84
C LEU A 264 22.56 -6.55 12.20
N GLY A 265 21.67 -5.66 12.61
CA GLY A 265 20.92 -5.79 13.85
C GLY A 265 19.73 -6.72 13.75
N ALA A 266 19.15 -6.89 12.57
CA ALA A 266 17.97 -7.72 12.37
C ALA A 266 18.27 -9.21 12.65
N SER A 267 17.29 -9.90 13.21
CA SER A 267 17.32 -11.33 13.41
C SER A 267 16.99 -12.07 12.11
N ASN A 268 17.58 -13.25 11.94
CA ASN A 268 17.24 -14.16 10.85
C ASN A 268 16.09 -15.12 11.22
N SER A 269 15.43 -14.92 12.37
CA SER A 269 14.40 -15.83 12.89
C SER A 269 13.02 -15.61 12.28
N THR A 270 12.74 -14.42 11.75
CA THR A 270 11.43 -14.06 11.21
C THR A 270 11.51 -14.09 9.69
N LEU A 271 10.69 -14.94 9.08
CA LEU A 271 10.52 -15.03 7.63
C LEU A 271 9.42 -14.07 7.22
N LEU A 272 9.67 -13.33 6.15
CA LEU A 272 8.83 -12.26 5.65
C LEU A 272 8.62 -12.46 4.16
N GLN A 273 7.38 -12.36 3.70
CA GLN A 273 7.04 -12.43 2.28
C GLN A 273 6.79 -11.02 1.74
N LEU A 274 7.45 -10.69 0.63
CA LEU A 274 7.32 -9.36 0.05
C LEU A 274 5.94 -9.12 -0.58
N GLY A 275 5.23 -10.20 -0.94
CA GLY A 275 3.86 -10.17 -1.44
C GLY A 275 2.85 -9.55 -0.48
N ASP A 276 3.10 -9.61 0.82
CA ASP A 276 2.25 -8.97 1.83
C ASP A 276 2.40 -7.44 1.84
N LEU A 277 3.51 -6.93 1.30
CA LEU A 277 3.81 -5.50 1.21
C LEU A 277 3.54 -4.93 -0.20
N LEU A 278 3.79 -5.72 -1.23
CA LEU A 278 3.72 -5.34 -2.64
C LEU A 278 2.86 -6.32 -3.43
N ASP A 279 1.78 -5.82 -4.03
CA ASP A 279 0.95 -6.60 -4.95
C ASP A 279 1.38 -6.35 -6.40
N ILE A 280 1.85 -7.41 -7.06
CA ILE A 280 2.26 -7.34 -8.47
C ILE A 280 1.45 -8.38 -9.22
N GLN A 281 0.56 -7.89 -10.08
CA GLN A 281 -0.39 -8.72 -10.79
C GLN A 281 0.25 -9.44 -11.98
N ASN A 282 -0.38 -10.54 -12.41
CA ASN A 282 0.08 -11.34 -13.54
C ASN A 282 0.14 -10.51 -14.84
N GLY A 283 1.25 -10.60 -15.57
CA GLY A 283 1.43 -9.90 -16.84
C GLY A 283 1.78 -8.41 -16.69
N THR A 284 2.19 -7.95 -15.49
CA THR A 284 2.81 -6.64 -15.33
C THR A 284 4.06 -6.56 -16.19
N ALA A 285 4.10 -5.60 -17.11
CA ALA A 285 5.33 -5.31 -17.84
C ALA A 285 6.41 -4.87 -16.84
N GLN A 286 7.68 -5.17 -17.12
CA GLN A 286 8.81 -4.70 -16.30
C GLN A 286 8.77 -3.16 -16.06
N ALA A 287 8.21 -2.42 -17.02
CA ALA A 287 7.94 -0.99 -16.93
C ALA A 287 6.98 -0.58 -15.79
N GLY A 288 6.16 -1.52 -15.29
CA GLY A 288 5.28 -1.34 -14.14
C GLY A 288 6.03 -1.35 -12.80
N LEU A 289 7.21 -1.95 -12.75
CA LEU A 289 8.03 -2.11 -11.54
C LEU A 289 9.12 -1.05 -11.41
N ASP A 290 9.41 -0.32 -12.48
CA ASP A 290 10.32 0.82 -12.47
C ASP A 290 9.65 2.01 -11.77
N ALA A 291 9.46 1.92 -10.46
CA ALA A 291 8.84 2.95 -9.64
C ALA A 291 9.69 3.22 -8.41
N ASN A 292 9.66 4.47 -7.94
CA ASN A 292 10.41 4.87 -6.75
C ASN A 292 9.51 4.84 -5.51
N ILE A 293 9.98 4.17 -4.45
CA ILE A 293 9.31 4.10 -3.15
C ILE A 293 10.20 4.77 -2.11
N GLN A 294 9.59 5.43 -1.11
CA GLN A 294 10.34 6.00 0.00
C GLN A 294 10.94 4.90 0.88
N LEU A 295 12.24 4.99 1.16
CA LEU A 295 12.97 3.96 1.91
C LEU A 295 12.42 3.79 3.34
N LEU A 296 12.02 4.87 4.01
CA LEU A 296 11.39 4.78 5.34
C LEU A 296 10.10 3.96 5.31
N GLN A 297 9.25 4.12 4.31
CA GLN A 297 8.00 3.35 4.17
C GLN A 297 8.29 1.86 3.97
N LEU A 298 9.31 1.54 3.19
CA LEU A 298 9.77 0.16 2.99
C LEU A 298 10.25 -0.46 4.31
N VAL A 299 11.10 0.27 5.07
CA VAL A 299 11.58 -0.19 6.40
C VAL A 299 10.43 -0.34 7.39
N GLN A 300 9.48 0.60 7.43
CA GLN A 300 8.29 0.50 8.28
C GLN A 300 7.43 -0.71 7.89
N GLY A 301 7.28 -1.00 6.59
CA GLY A 301 6.59 -2.19 6.09
C GLY A 301 7.22 -3.49 6.61
N PHE A 302 8.55 -3.61 6.57
CA PHE A 302 9.25 -4.78 7.10
C PHE A 302 9.08 -4.93 8.61
N ILE A 303 9.12 -3.82 9.36
CA ILE A 303 8.87 -3.83 10.80
C ILE A 303 7.44 -4.30 11.08
N GLN A 304 6.44 -3.75 10.39
CA GLN A 304 5.03 -4.11 10.58
C GLN A 304 4.77 -5.58 10.26
N LEU A 305 5.34 -6.08 9.16
CA LEU A 305 5.23 -7.49 8.78
C LEU A 305 5.86 -8.40 9.82
N ALA A 306 7.06 -8.06 10.32
CA ALA A 306 7.70 -8.83 11.38
C ALA A 306 6.93 -8.84 12.70
N VAL A 307 6.30 -7.71 13.07
CA VAL A 307 5.41 -7.63 14.24
C VAL A 307 4.17 -8.50 14.06
N SER A 308 3.58 -8.50 12.86
CA SER A 308 2.40 -9.31 12.52
C SER A 308 2.70 -10.80 12.68
N GLU A 309 3.82 -11.26 12.12
CA GLU A 309 4.23 -12.68 12.15
C GLU A 309 4.67 -13.17 13.52
N SER A 310 5.29 -12.31 14.34
CA SER A 310 5.90 -12.76 15.60
C SER A 310 4.91 -12.99 16.74
N ALA A 311 3.60 -12.76 16.54
CA ALA A 311 2.50 -12.79 17.54
C ALA A 311 2.73 -11.95 18.83
N ALA A 312 3.91 -11.35 18.98
CA ALA A 312 4.41 -10.67 20.15
C ALA A 312 3.96 -9.20 20.16
N THR A 313 3.68 -8.69 21.35
CA THR A 313 3.41 -7.28 21.55
C THR A 313 4.72 -6.51 21.66
N VAL A 314 4.85 -5.38 20.99
CA VAL A 314 6.01 -4.50 21.15
C VAL A 314 5.80 -3.63 22.39
N ASP A 315 6.69 -3.75 23.37
CA ASP A 315 6.74 -2.88 24.54
C ASP A 315 7.54 -1.61 24.20
N LEU A 316 6.86 -0.46 24.22
CA LEU A 316 7.46 0.83 23.92
C LEU A 316 7.93 1.54 25.21
N PRO A 317 9.10 2.20 25.21
CA PRO A 317 9.60 2.92 26.37
C PRO A 317 8.72 4.13 26.70
N ILE A 318 8.28 4.18 27.96
CA ILE A 318 7.36 5.21 28.50
C ILE A 318 7.88 6.65 28.42
N THR A 319 9.20 6.81 28.43
CA THR A 319 9.88 8.12 28.36
C THR A 319 9.60 8.85 27.05
N VAL A 320 9.26 8.12 25.97
CA VAL A 320 8.95 8.67 24.65
C VAL A 320 7.65 9.48 24.65
N LEU A 321 6.74 9.14 25.55
CA LEU A 321 5.40 9.71 25.63
C LEU A 321 5.27 10.75 26.75
N GLY A 322 6.37 11.08 27.45
CA GLY A 322 6.34 11.98 28.60
C GLY A 322 5.54 11.44 29.79
N LEU A 323 5.27 10.13 29.80
CA LEU A 323 4.49 9.44 30.81
C LEU A 323 5.40 9.00 31.96
N VAL A 324 4.95 9.25 33.19
CA VAL A 324 5.57 8.71 34.42
C VAL A 324 4.79 7.44 34.79
N ASN A 325 5.49 6.31 35.00
CA ASN A 325 4.91 5.03 35.43
C ASN A 325 3.80 4.46 34.52
N GLY A 326 4.13 4.19 33.26
CA GLY A 326 3.22 3.52 32.33
C GLY A 326 3.88 2.42 31.52
N ARG A 327 3.10 1.73 30.69
CA ARG A 327 3.58 0.73 29.74
C ARG A 327 2.75 0.84 28.48
N VAL A 328 3.40 0.87 27.32
CA VAL A 328 2.69 0.91 26.04
C VAL A 328 3.01 -0.36 25.27
N ARG A 329 1.96 -1.10 24.93
CA ARG A 329 2.02 -2.32 24.16
C ARG A 329 1.35 -2.11 22.82
N LEU A 330 1.95 -2.64 21.78
CA LEU A 330 1.46 -2.51 20.41
C LEU A 330 1.34 -3.87 19.74
N LYS A 331 0.30 -4.06 18.93
CA LYS A 331 0.16 -5.20 18.04
C LYS A 331 -0.34 -4.77 16.67
N VAL A 332 0.40 -5.14 15.62
CA VAL A 332 -0.06 -5.07 14.23
C VAL A 332 -1.01 -6.24 13.99
N ILE A 333 -2.21 -5.96 13.50
CA ILE A 333 -3.24 -6.97 13.19
C ILE A 333 -3.14 -7.38 11.73
N GLU A 334 -3.02 -6.39 10.85
CA GLU A 334 -2.80 -6.57 9.42
C GLU A 334 -1.70 -5.59 8.98
N PRO A 335 -0.63 -6.05 8.30
CA PRO A 335 0.42 -5.18 7.80
C PRO A 335 -0.08 -4.31 6.65
N GLN A 336 0.66 -3.25 6.32
CA GLN A 336 0.32 -2.39 5.18
C GLN A 336 0.69 -3.03 3.84
N GLN A 337 -0.10 -2.75 2.81
CA GLN A 337 0.20 -3.03 1.41
C GLN A 337 0.43 -1.71 0.68
N ILE A 338 1.72 -1.34 0.48
CA ILE A 338 2.11 0.02 0.07
C ILE A 338 1.87 0.30 -1.40
N SER A 339 1.89 -0.73 -2.25
CA SER A 339 1.82 -0.56 -3.69
C SER A 339 1.17 -1.76 -4.37
N ALA A 340 0.38 -1.47 -5.39
CA ALA A 340 -0.20 -2.46 -6.29
C ALA A 340 -0.01 -2.06 -7.75
N VAL A 341 0.45 -2.99 -8.60
CA VAL A 341 0.72 -2.74 -10.02
C VAL A 341 0.03 -3.81 -10.88
N GLY A 342 -0.63 -3.40 -11.97
CA GLY A 342 -1.25 -4.32 -12.92
C GLY A 342 -1.92 -3.65 -14.12
N ASP A 343 -2.61 -4.45 -14.94
CA ASP A 343 -3.44 -3.96 -16.04
C ASP A 343 -4.80 -3.52 -15.50
N PRO A 344 -5.15 -2.22 -15.54
CA PRO A 344 -6.41 -1.72 -15.00
C PRO A 344 -7.66 -2.20 -15.75
N ARG A 345 -7.51 -2.90 -16.88
CA ARG A 345 -8.63 -3.51 -17.63
C ARG A 345 -9.12 -4.81 -17.01
N THR A 346 -8.23 -5.54 -16.33
CA THR A 346 -8.50 -6.92 -15.89
C THR A 346 -8.19 -7.17 -14.43
N ASN A 347 -7.24 -6.43 -13.86
CA ASN A 347 -6.81 -6.64 -12.48
C ASN A 347 -7.48 -5.66 -11.54
N GLU A 348 -8.00 -6.18 -10.42
CA GLU A 348 -8.31 -5.36 -9.25
C GLU A 348 -7.00 -5.02 -8.54
N LEU A 349 -6.69 -3.74 -8.40
CA LEU A 349 -5.52 -3.27 -7.66
C LEU A 349 -5.99 -2.79 -6.30
N ARG A 350 -5.39 -3.25 -5.22
CA ARG A 350 -5.74 -2.84 -3.86
C ARG A 350 -4.48 -2.42 -3.11
N VAL A 351 -4.59 -1.34 -2.34
CA VAL A 351 -3.56 -0.90 -1.39
C VAL A 351 -4.25 -0.54 -0.08
N HIS A 352 -3.56 -0.77 1.04
CA HIS A 352 -4.10 -0.44 2.34
C HIS A 352 -3.01 -0.10 3.36
N THR A 353 -3.35 0.72 4.34
CA THR A 353 -2.47 1.01 5.47
C THR A 353 -2.56 -0.11 6.52
N ALA A 354 -1.61 -0.17 7.45
CA ALA A 354 -1.67 -1.16 8.52
C ALA A 354 -2.88 -0.98 9.44
N GLN A 355 -3.40 -2.10 9.94
CA GLN A 355 -4.36 -2.16 11.03
C GLN A 355 -3.61 -2.43 12.34
N VAL A 356 -3.81 -1.58 13.36
CA VAL A 356 -3.02 -1.65 14.59
C VAL A 356 -3.90 -1.48 15.83
N ARG A 357 -3.56 -2.23 16.88
CA ARG A 357 -4.08 -2.04 18.23
C ARG A 357 -2.95 -1.61 19.16
N ALA A 358 -3.21 -0.61 20.00
CA ALA A 358 -2.28 -0.13 21.01
C ALA A 358 -2.96 -0.10 22.38
N MET A 359 -2.27 -0.57 23.41
CA MET A 359 -2.72 -0.53 24.79
C MET A 359 -1.72 0.28 25.61
N ILE A 360 -2.19 1.32 26.29
CA ILE A 360 -1.41 2.12 27.22
C ILE A 360 -1.95 1.84 28.62
N SER A 361 -1.11 1.29 29.49
CA SER A 361 -1.41 1.11 30.92
C SER A 361 -0.68 2.18 31.71
N LEU A 362 -1.38 2.90 32.58
CA LEU A 362 -0.83 3.95 33.43
C LEU A 362 -1.07 3.62 34.89
N ASP A 363 0.00 3.55 35.68
CA ASP A 363 -0.06 3.49 37.13
C ASP A 363 0.01 4.93 37.67
N LEU A 364 -1.13 5.50 38.03
CA LEU A 364 -1.20 6.88 38.47
C LEU A 364 -0.77 7.00 39.95
N PRO A 365 0.37 7.65 40.28
CA PRO A 365 0.71 7.94 41.67
C PRO A 365 -0.29 8.96 42.24
N LEU A 366 -0.74 8.73 43.48
CA LEU A 366 -1.81 9.49 44.14
C LEU A 366 -1.51 11.00 44.40
N LEU A 367 -0.32 11.48 44.05
CA LEU A 367 0.11 12.84 44.39
C LEU A 367 -0.08 13.79 43.20
N ASN A 368 -1.02 14.73 43.37
CA ASN A 368 -1.35 15.93 42.58
C ASN A 368 -2.49 15.83 41.56
N THR A 369 -2.61 14.79 40.73
CA THR A 369 -3.73 14.66 39.78
C THR A 369 -5.01 14.13 40.44
N VAL A 370 -4.83 13.30 41.47
CA VAL A 370 -5.90 12.75 42.30
C VAL A 370 -6.49 13.80 43.23
N LEU A 371 -5.80 14.90 43.57
CA LEU A 371 -6.43 15.97 44.37
C LEU A 371 -7.61 16.60 43.64
N GLY A 372 -7.54 16.76 42.32
CA GLY A 372 -8.70 17.21 41.52
C GLY A 372 -9.83 16.18 41.51
N LEU A 373 -9.49 14.90 41.30
CA LEU A 373 -10.49 13.82 41.23
C LEU A 373 -11.10 13.50 42.60
N VAL A 374 -10.32 13.54 43.68
CA VAL A 374 -10.77 13.38 45.06
C VAL A 374 -11.61 14.58 45.46
N ASN A 375 -11.22 15.81 45.16
CA ASN A 375 -12.07 16.98 45.43
C ASN A 375 -13.40 16.91 44.67
N ALA A 376 -13.38 16.47 43.41
CA ALA A 376 -14.60 16.27 42.63
C ALA A 376 -15.46 15.10 43.12
N VAL A 377 -14.83 14.01 43.56
CA VAL A 377 -15.49 12.88 44.23
C VAL A 377 -16.02 13.30 45.60
N LEU A 378 -15.36 14.22 46.32
CA LEU A 378 -15.83 14.82 47.56
C LEU A 378 -16.99 15.80 47.32
N ASP A 379 -16.97 16.57 46.23
CA ASP A 379 -18.11 17.38 45.77
C ASP A 379 -19.29 16.49 45.38
N LEU A 380 -19.02 15.26 44.92
CA LEU A 380 -19.99 14.20 44.70
C LEU A 380 -20.64 13.67 45.97
N VAL A 381 -19.92 13.71 47.09
CA VAL A 381 -20.43 13.27 48.39
C VAL A 381 -21.61 14.14 48.81
N GLY A 382 -21.70 15.41 48.42
CA GLY A 382 -22.86 16.27 48.73
C GLY A 382 -24.20 15.76 48.14
N PRO A 383 -24.31 15.56 46.81
CA PRO A 383 -25.48 14.95 46.18
C PRO A 383 -25.72 13.51 46.64
N ILE A 384 -24.67 12.70 46.77
CA ILE A 384 -24.77 11.30 47.20
C ILE A 384 -25.23 11.20 48.66
N THR A 385 -24.77 12.07 49.56
CA THR A 385 -25.24 12.12 50.95
C THR A 385 -26.68 12.58 51.04
N ASN A 386 -27.14 13.52 50.23
CA ASN A 386 -28.57 13.87 50.18
C ASN A 386 -29.44 12.70 49.71
N VAL A 387 -28.99 11.96 48.69
CA VAL A 387 -29.71 10.77 48.21
C VAL A 387 -29.64 9.63 49.21
N LEU A 388 -28.47 9.35 49.80
CA LEU A 388 -28.29 8.38 50.87
C LEU A 388 -29.11 8.74 52.10
N ASN A 389 -29.14 10.01 52.52
CA ASN A 389 -29.93 10.49 53.65
C ASN A 389 -31.43 10.35 53.37
N ASN A 390 -31.89 10.69 52.16
CA ASN A 390 -33.27 10.50 51.76
C ASN A 390 -33.64 9.00 51.68
N LEU A 391 -32.75 8.13 51.23
CA LEU A 391 -32.95 6.67 51.19
C LEU A 391 -32.86 5.99 52.56
N LEU A 392 -31.96 6.45 53.41
CA LEU A 392 -31.85 6.04 54.81
C LEU A 392 -33.10 6.49 55.58
N SER A 393 -33.66 7.66 55.26
CA SER A 393 -34.93 8.13 55.82
C SER A 393 -36.14 7.27 55.40
N LEU A 394 -36.07 6.62 54.24
CA LEU A 394 -37.07 5.68 53.72
C LEU A 394 -36.90 4.24 54.27
N ASN A 395 -35.74 3.91 54.83
CA ASN A 395 -35.41 2.57 55.37
C ASN A 395 -35.12 2.60 56.87
N LEU A 396 -35.97 3.32 57.62
CA LEU A 396 -35.85 3.49 59.07
C LEU A 396 -35.92 2.16 59.86
N ALA A 397 -36.48 1.10 59.26
CA ALA A 397 -36.60 -0.23 59.86
C ALA A 397 -35.26 -1.00 59.91
N SER A 398 -34.33 -0.75 58.97
CA SER A 398 -33.00 -1.42 58.95
C SER A 398 -31.96 -0.72 59.83
N THR A 399 -32.07 0.60 60.02
CA THR A 399 -31.25 1.38 60.96
C THR A 399 -31.47 0.99 62.43
N LEU A 400 -32.63 0.42 62.79
CA LEU A 400 -32.82 -0.17 64.12
C LEU A 400 -31.96 -1.42 64.34
N GLN A 401 -31.59 -2.18 63.30
CA GLN A 401 -30.68 -3.33 63.43
C GLN A 401 -29.22 -2.90 63.60
N SER A 402 -28.82 -1.74 63.10
CA SER A 402 -27.47 -1.19 63.30
C SER A 402 -27.21 -0.77 64.75
N VAL A 403 -28.27 -0.39 65.49
CA VAL A 403 -28.20 -0.14 66.95
C VAL A 403 -28.14 -1.46 67.74
N LEU A 404 -28.63 -2.57 67.17
CA LEU A 404 -28.59 -3.91 67.80
C LEU A 404 -27.22 -4.62 67.70
N CYS A 405 -26.19 -4.00 67.10
CA CYS A 405 -24.79 -4.50 67.15
C CYS A 405 -24.20 -4.50 68.58
N LEU A 406 -24.98 -4.21 69.63
CA LEU A 406 -24.53 -4.00 71.01
C LEU A 406 -24.36 -5.28 71.84
N ILE A 407 -24.84 -6.46 71.40
CA ILE A 407 -24.74 -7.70 72.20
C ILE A 407 -24.56 -8.95 71.31
N ALA A 408 -23.32 -9.38 71.07
CA ALA A 408 -22.93 -10.71 70.57
C ALA A 408 -23.50 -11.21 69.22
N VAL A 409 -24.34 -10.45 68.52
CA VAL A 409 -24.85 -10.78 67.18
C VAL A 409 -23.96 -10.15 66.10
N PRO A 410 -23.41 -10.93 65.15
CA PRO A 410 -22.61 -10.39 64.06
C PRO A 410 -23.48 -9.56 63.12
N CYS A 411 -23.11 -8.30 62.90
CA CYS A 411 -23.81 -7.39 62.01
C CYS A 411 -22.92 -6.99 60.81
N THR A 412 -23.54 -6.84 59.65
CA THR A 412 -22.85 -6.42 58.43
C THR A 412 -22.87 -4.89 58.36
N VAL A 413 -21.70 -4.26 58.41
CA VAL A 413 -21.53 -2.82 58.24
C VAL A 413 -21.06 -2.50 56.82
N THR A 414 -21.53 -1.39 56.29
CA THR A 414 -21.10 -0.88 54.98
C THR A 414 -19.77 -0.14 55.12
N ASP A 415 -18.82 -0.41 54.22
CA ASP A 415 -17.49 0.19 54.19
C ASP A 415 -17.21 0.76 52.79
N ILE A 416 -17.35 2.08 52.66
CA ILE A 416 -17.22 2.79 51.38
C ILE A 416 -15.77 3.22 51.19
N VAL A 417 -15.16 2.75 50.12
CA VAL A 417 -13.81 3.17 49.70
C VAL A 417 -13.96 4.04 48.45
N LEU A 418 -13.47 5.27 48.55
CA LEU A 418 -13.42 6.25 47.48
C LEU A 418 -12.03 6.14 46.83
N VAL A 419 -11.99 5.67 45.58
CA VAL A 419 -10.78 5.39 44.79
C VAL A 419 -9.84 4.39 45.47
N PRO A 420 -9.73 3.14 44.99
CA PRO A 420 -8.83 2.15 45.60
C PRO A 420 -7.37 2.62 45.58
N ASP A 421 -6.56 2.17 46.55
CA ASP A 421 -5.19 2.65 46.86
C ASP A 421 -4.19 2.67 45.68
N LYS A 422 -4.52 1.99 44.57
CA LYS A 422 -3.79 2.03 43.30
C LYS A 422 -4.77 2.12 42.14
N LEU A 423 -4.69 3.19 41.36
CA LEU A 423 -5.48 3.39 40.15
C LEU A 423 -4.63 3.04 38.92
N SER A 424 -4.91 1.87 38.34
CA SER A 424 -4.36 1.47 37.03
C SER A 424 -5.38 1.84 35.96
N LEU A 425 -5.02 2.79 35.10
CA LEU A 425 -5.83 3.23 33.98
C LEU A 425 -5.31 2.57 32.70
N ASP A 426 -6.19 1.87 31.99
CA ASP A 426 -5.87 1.36 30.66
C ASP A 426 -6.59 2.14 29.56
N ILE A 427 -5.86 2.40 28.48
CA ILE A 427 -6.33 3.11 27.30
C ILE A 427 -6.07 2.19 26.11
N GLY A 428 -7.14 1.67 25.52
CA GLY A 428 -7.10 0.83 24.33
C GLY A 428 -7.42 1.64 23.09
N ILE A 429 -6.55 1.60 22.09
CA ILE A 429 -6.71 2.28 20.80
C ILE A 429 -6.75 1.20 19.72
N GLU A 430 -7.83 1.16 18.95
CA GLU A 430 -7.97 0.33 17.76
C GLU A 430 -8.00 1.24 16.54
N VAL A 431 -7.12 0.97 15.59
CA VAL A 431 -7.00 1.76 14.35
C VAL A 431 -7.26 0.83 13.18
N ALA A 432 -8.33 1.12 12.44
CA ALA A 432 -8.71 0.44 11.22
C ALA A 432 -7.85 0.92 10.04
N GLU A 433 -7.61 0.02 9.10
CA GLU A 433 -6.93 0.34 7.85
C GLU A 433 -7.69 1.38 7.01
N ALA A 434 -6.93 2.18 6.26
CA ALA A 434 -7.44 2.93 5.13
C ALA A 434 -7.19 2.11 3.86
N THR A 435 -8.18 1.99 2.98
CA THR A 435 -8.10 1.14 1.79
C THR A 435 -8.36 1.95 0.54
N THR A 436 -7.67 1.61 -0.54
CA THR A 436 -7.96 2.10 -1.88
C THR A 436 -7.93 0.94 -2.84
N ARG A 437 -8.93 0.87 -3.71
CA ARG A 437 -9.00 -0.13 -4.76
C ARG A 437 -9.40 0.44 -6.12
N LEU A 438 -8.88 -0.18 -7.15
CA LEU A 438 -9.24 0.03 -8.54
C LEU A 438 -10.10 -1.15 -9.00
N ASN A 439 -11.35 -0.89 -9.38
CA ASN A 439 -12.27 -1.93 -9.85
C ASN A 439 -12.26 -2.01 -11.39
N PRO A 440 -11.72 -3.06 -12.02
CA PRO A 440 -11.62 -3.15 -13.48
C PRO A 440 -12.99 -3.23 -14.19
N LEU A 441 -14.04 -3.65 -13.47
CA LEU A 441 -15.40 -3.81 -14.04
C LEU A 441 -16.14 -2.47 -14.19
N SER A 442 -15.67 -1.39 -13.57
CA SER A 442 -16.34 -0.10 -13.65
C SER A 442 -15.94 0.63 -14.95
N PRO A 443 -16.91 1.17 -15.72
CA PRO A 443 -16.64 1.80 -17.02
C PRO A 443 -15.83 3.11 -16.91
N ASP A 444 -15.79 3.73 -15.73
CA ASP A 444 -15.08 4.99 -15.47
C ASP A 444 -13.74 4.79 -14.75
N THR A 445 -13.24 3.56 -14.66
CA THR A 445 -12.02 3.22 -13.92
C THR A 445 -10.78 3.89 -14.48
N PHE A 446 -10.60 3.91 -15.81
CA PHE A 446 -9.49 4.61 -16.43
C PHE A 446 -9.82 5.10 -17.84
N SER A 447 -9.09 6.11 -18.31
CA SER A 447 -9.04 6.52 -19.71
C SER A 447 -7.63 6.96 -20.05
N CYS A 448 -7.20 6.69 -21.29
CA CYS A 448 -5.88 7.10 -21.79
C CYS A 448 -5.91 8.40 -22.60
N SER A 449 -7.09 8.91 -22.97
CA SER A 449 -7.25 10.15 -23.74
C SER A 449 -8.61 10.78 -23.46
N PRO A 450 -8.71 11.77 -22.53
CA PRO A 450 -7.63 12.26 -21.66
C PRO A 450 -7.25 11.24 -20.58
N LYS A 451 -6.01 11.33 -20.08
CA LYS A 451 -5.54 10.46 -18.98
C LYS A 451 -6.37 10.67 -17.73
N ARG A 452 -7.00 9.60 -17.25
CA ARG A 452 -7.86 9.57 -16.06
C ARG A 452 -7.71 8.22 -15.34
N LEU A 453 -7.71 8.23 -14.02
CA LEU A 453 -7.81 7.05 -13.16
C LEU A 453 -8.80 7.34 -12.03
N THR A 454 -9.72 6.41 -11.75
CA THR A 454 -10.69 6.51 -10.67
C THR A 454 -10.53 5.32 -9.72
N THR A 455 -10.43 5.60 -8.42
CA THR A 455 -10.27 4.58 -7.37
C THR A 455 -11.36 4.72 -6.32
N GLN A 456 -11.82 3.62 -5.73
CA GLN A 456 -12.70 3.64 -4.55
C GLN A 456 -11.83 3.64 -3.30
N THR A 457 -12.03 4.61 -2.43
CA THR A 457 -11.17 4.83 -1.26
C THR A 457 -11.98 4.97 0.01
N GLN A 458 -11.50 4.33 1.08
CA GLN A 458 -12.04 4.40 2.41
C GLN A 458 -10.94 4.93 3.34
N SER A 459 -11.21 6.01 4.06
CA SER A 459 -10.28 6.55 5.07
C SER A 459 -10.22 5.64 6.29
N SER A 460 -9.06 5.59 6.97
CA SER A 460 -8.91 4.92 8.26
C SER A 460 -9.86 5.48 9.32
N ALA A 461 -10.16 4.65 10.31
CA ALA A 461 -10.95 5.03 11.47
C ALA A 461 -10.28 4.56 12.76
N ALA A 462 -10.52 5.24 13.88
CA ALA A 462 -10.03 4.80 15.18
C ALA A 462 -11.16 4.69 16.21
N LYS A 463 -10.99 3.78 17.15
CA LYS A 463 -11.78 3.68 18.37
C LYS A 463 -10.84 3.73 19.56
N VAL A 464 -11.22 4.50 20.57
CA VAL A 464 -10.53 4.64 21.84
C VAL A 464 -11.47 4.18 22.95
N ALA A 465 -11.00 3.28 23.80
CA ALA A 465 -11.68 2.90 25.02
C ALA A 465 -10.79 3.16 26.22
N ILE A 466 -11.37 3.71 27.29
CA ILE A 466 -10.67 4.03 28.53
C ILE A 466 -11.38 3.32 29.67
N GLY A 467 -10.61 2.59 30.48
CA GLY A 467 -11.13 1.86 31.62
C GLY A 467 -10.10 0.88 32.15
N ARG A 468 -10.50 -0.37 32.29
CA ARG A 468 -9.63 -1.47 32.70
C ARG A 468 -9.85 -2.68 31.81
N PHE A 469 -8.78 -3.26 31.29
CA PHE A 469 -8.87 -4.53 30.55
C PHE A 469 -8.51 -5.70 31.46
N GLU A 470 -9.07 -6.88 31.20
CA GLU A 470 -8.74 -8.09 31.96
C GLU A 470 -7.26 -8.47 31.79
N SER A 471 -6.78 -8.35 30.55
CA SER A 471 -5.38 -8.55 30.18
C SER A 471 -5.10 -7.87 28.84
N ALA A 472 -3.84 -7.66 28.53
CA ALA A 472 -3.43 -7.16 27.21
C ALA A 472 -3.84 -8.13 26.08
N ASN A 473 -3.78 -9.43 26.32
CA ASN A 473 -4.18 -10.43 25.33
C ASN A 473 -5.69 -10.33 25.02
N ALA A 474 -6.53 -10.14 26.03
CA ALA A 474 -7.97 -9.95 25.83
C ALA A 474 -8.27 -8.72 24.95
N PHE A 475 -7.55 -7.62 25.16
CA PHE A 475 -7.65 -6.42 24.31
C PHE A 475 -7.14 -6.67 22.88
N PHE A 476 -5.96 -7.27 22.72
CA PHE A 476 -5.38 -7.49 21.40
C PHE A 476 -6.18 -8.50 20.56
N THR A 477 -6.95 -9.39 21.18
CA THR A 477 -7.86 -10.31 20.48
C THR A 477 -9.23 -9.67 20.21
N ASN A 478 -9.89 -9.11 21.24
CA ASN A 478 -11.30 -8.69 21.15
C ASN A 478 -11.50 -7.18 20.90
N GLY A 479 -10.43 -6.40 20.88
CA GLY A 479 -10.45 -4.96 20.65
C GLY A 479 -11.00 -4.16 21.83
N THR A 480 -11.55 -2.99 21.55
CA THR A 480 -12.04 -2.05 22.57
C THR A 480 -13.33 -2.48 23.25
N THR A 481 -14.05 -3.48 22.73
CA THR A 481 -15.38 -3.89 23.23
C THR A 481 -15.35 -4.58 24.60
N VAL A 482 -14.19 -5.09 25.02
CA VAL A 482 -14.00 -5.82 26.29
C VAL A 482 -13.56 -4.92 27.45
N VAL A 483 -13.55 -3.59 27.25
CA VAL A 483 -13.18 -2.64 28.30
C VAL A 483 -14.18 -2.69 29.46
N LYS A 484 -13.68 -2.87 30.67
CA LYS A 484 -14.47 -2.78 31.90
C LYS A 484 -14.37 -1.37 32.47
N ALA A 485 -15.41 -0.96 33.17
CA ALA A 485 -15.36 0.28 33.93
C ALA A 485 -14.19 0.24 34.93
N LEU A 486 -13.56 1.40 35.13
CA LEU A 486 -12.56 1.68 36.15
C LEU A 486 -13.27 1.96 37.47
N PRO A 487 -13.01 1.22 38.56
CA PRO A 487 -13.73 1.42 39.81
C PRO A 487 -13.36 2.76 40.47
N LEU A 488 -14.35 3.63 40.64
CA LEU A 488 -14.21 4.91 41.33
C LEU A 488 -14.72 4.85 42.77
N VAL A 489 -15.85 4.18 42.99
CA VAL A 489 -16.47 4.01 44.30
C VAL A 489 -16.76 2.54 44.53
N ASP A 490 -16.22 1.98 45.61
CA ASP A 490 -16.45 0.62 46.03
C ASP A 490 -17.26 0.63 47.35
N ILE A 491 -18.51 0.17 47.28
CA ILE A 491 -19.37 -0.02 48.45
C ILE A 491 -19.18 -1.47 48.90
N GLY A 492 -18.25 -1.67 49.82
CA GLY A 492 -17.96 -2.97 50.41
C GLY A 492 -18.75 -3.20 51.69
N THR A 493 -18.62 -4.40 52.23
CA THR A 493 -19.15 -4.72 53.57
C THR A 493 -18.09 -5.38 54.44
N LYS A 494 -18.18 -5.16 55.75
CA LYS A 494 -17.42 -5.85 56.78
C LYS A 494 -18.40 -6.47 57.76
N ARG A 495 -18.14 -7.70 58.21
CA ARG A 495 -18.93 -8.30 59.27
C ARG A 495 -18.25 -8.00 60.58
N CYS A 496 -18.93 -7.28 61.47
CA CYS A 496 -18.38 -6.86 62.74
C CYS A 496 -19.18 -7.48 63.90
N THR A 497 -18.47 -7.90 64.93
CA THR A 497 -19.01 -8.38 66.19
C THR A 497 -18.50 -7.49 67.32
N ARG A 498 -19.38 -7.13 68.24
CA ARG A 498 -19.02 -6.40 69.46
C ARG A 498 -19.49 -7.18 70.67
N LEU A 499 -18.55 -7.51 71.55
CA LEU A 499 -18.83 -8.18 72.81
C LEU A 499 -18.75 -7.15 73.96
N LEU A 500 -19.90 -6.58 74.35
CA LEU A 500 -20.00 -5.63 75.47
C LEU A 500 -19.06 -4.41 75.29
N ILE A 501 -18.24 -4.11 76.31
CA ILE A 501 -17.33 -2.94 76.38
C ILE A 501 -16.05 -3.17 75.56
N LEU A 502 -15.82 -4.38 75.02
CA LEU A 502 -14.63 -4.67 74.21
C LEU A 502 -14.70 -3.97 72.84
N PRO A 503 -13.54 -3.60 72.26
CA PRO A 503 -13.47 -3.04 70.92
C PRO A 503 -14.06 -4.03 69.90
N ALA A 504 -14.78 -3.51 68.90
CA ALA A 504 -15.41 -4.33 67.88
C ALA A 504 -14.35 -5.06 67.03
N THR A 505 -14.56 -6.35 66.79
CA THR A 505 -13.74 -7.17 65.89
C THR A 505 -14.46 -7.32 64.56
N CYS A 506 -13.78 -7.00 63.46
CA CYS A 506 -14.36 -7.06 62.11
C CYS A 506 -13.58 -8.02 61.22
N ASP A 507 -14.31 -8.81 60.43
CA ASP A 507 -13.75 -9.67 59.39
C ASP A 507 -13.16 -8.86 58.23
N ALA A 508 -12.41 -9.54 57.36
CA ALA A 508 -11.89 -8.96 56.13
C ALA A 508 -13.00 -8.35 55.26
N ARG A 509 -12.72 -7.19 54.67
CA ARG A 509 -13.64 -6.45 53.80
C ARG A 509 -13.97 -7.28 52.55
N ILE A 510 -15.25 -7.37 52.21
CA ILE A 510 -15.71 -7.90 50.93
C ILE A 510 -15.94 -6.71 49.98
N PRO A 511 -15.12 -6.53 48.92
CA PRO A 511 -15.27 -5.43 47.98
C PRO A 511 -16.51 -5.59 47.11
N PHE A 512 -17.16 -4.48 46.74
CA PHE A 512 -18.36 -4.38 45.92
C PHE A 512 -19.58 -5.19 46.40
N ALA A 513 -19.60 -5.63 47.66
CA ALA A 513 -20.74 -6.37 48.23
C ALA A 513 -22.05 -5.55 48.21
N GLY A 514 -21.93 -4.23 48.34
CA GLY A 514 -22.99 -3.24 48.21
C GLY A 514 -23.15 -2.66 46.79
N GLY A 515 -22.34 -3.12 45.83
CA GLY A 515 -22.20 -2.53 44.51
C GLY A 515 -21.15 -1.42 44.46
N GLY A 516 -21.21 -0.58 43.43
CA GLY A 516 -20.27 0.53 43.28
C GLY A 516 -20.51 1.34 42.01
N LEU A 517 -19.67 2.35 41.79
CA LEU A 517 -19.65 3.13 40.55
C LEU A 517 -18.29 3.01 39.88
N GLY A 518 -18.32 2.77 38.58
CA GLY A 518 -17.16 2.74 37.71
C GLY A 518 -17.29 3.71 36.55
N LEU A 519 -16.14 4.06 36.00
CA LEU A 519 -16.00 4.93 34.86
C LEU A 519 -15.53 4.14 33.64
N ARG A 520 -16.30 4.18 32.55
CA ARG A 520 -15.87 3.69 31.25
C ARG A 520 -16.03 4.79 30.23
N VAL A 521 -15.06 4.96 29.34
CA VAL A 521 -15.21 5.85 28.19
C VAL A 521 -15.12 4.99 26.94
N ASP A 522 -16.17 5.05 26.14
CA ASP A 522 -16.21 4.43 24.82
C ASP A 522 -16.31 5.56 23.79
N SER A 523 -15.28 5.71 22.97
CA SER A 523 -15.31 6.69 21.90
C SER A 523 -16.36 6.34 20.86
N LYS A 524 -16.97 7.36 20.25
CA LYS A 524 -17.52 7.19 18.90
C LYS A 524 -16.37 6.89 17.93
N VAL A 525 -16.66 6.17 16.86
CA VAL A 525 -15.70 5.92 15.77
C VAL A 525 -15.18 7.26 15.25
N LEU A 526 -13.87 7.47 15.37
CA LEU A 526 -13.14 8.61 14.83
C LEU A 526 -12.85 8.35 13.36
N GLY A 527 -13.15 9.29 12.46
CA GLY A 527 -12.96 9.15 11.00
C GLY A 527 -14.26 8.90 10.23
N SER A 528 -14.17 8.67 8.91
CA SER A 528 -15.35 8.59 8.01
C SER A 528 -16.13 7.28 8.05
N GLY A 529 -15.66 6.27 8.80
CA GLY A 529 -16.25 4.92 8.78
C GLY A 529 -16.17 4.24 7.40
N ALA A 530 -16.92 3.15 7.23
CA ALA A 530 -16.82 2.20 6.11
C ALA A 530 -17.39 2.68 4.74
N VAL A 531 -17.46 3.99 4.52
CA VAL A 531 -18.04 4.54 3.28
C VAL A 531 -16.94 4.77 2.26
N GLU A 532 -16.93 3.97 1.20
CA GLU A 532 -16.07 4.20 0.04
C GLU A 532 -16.48 5.48 -0.71
N ARG A 533 -15.48 6.26 -1.12
CA ARG A 533 -15.64 7.44 -1.95
C ARG A 533 -14.72 7.36 -3.17
N PRO A 534 -15.20 7.77 -4.36
CA PRO A 534 -14.35 7.82 -5.54
C PRO A 534 -13.31 8.94 -5.43
N LEU A 535 -12.04 8.58 -5.58
CA LEU A 535 -10.94 9.51 -5.84
C LEU A 535 -10.64 9.54 -7.34
N LEU A 536 -10.58 10.74 -7.91
CA LEU A 536 -10.46 10.96 -9.35
C LEU A 536 -9.16 11.71 -9.69
N PHE A 537 -8.26 11.00 -10.37
CA PHE A 537 -7.00 11.54 -10.88
C PHE A 537 -7.21 11.98 -12.33
N GLN A 538 -7.32 13.29 -12.57
CA GLN A 538 -7.47 13.87 -13.90
C GLN A 538 -6.96 15.33 -13.96
N SER A 539 -6.68 15.80 -15.17
CA SER A 539 -6.40 17.22 -15.46
C SER A 539 -7.61 18.12 -15.13
N PRO A 540 -7.43 19.36 -14.64
CA PRO A 540 -6.16 20.06 -14.38
C PRO A 540 -5.58 19.81 -12.98
N ASN A 541 -6.32 19.15 -12.10
CA ASN A 541 -6.00 19.09 -10.67
C ASN A 541 -4.87 18.09 -10.35
N SER A 542 -4.89 16.89 -10.96
CA SER A 542 -3.96 15.81 -10.64
C SER A 542 -3.95 14.74 -11.73
N THR A 543 -3.31 15.03 -12.86
CA THR A 543 -3.16 14.06 -13.97
C THR A 543 -2.22 12.91 -13.55
N PRO A 544 -2.61 11.63 -13.70
CA PRO A 544 -1.76 10.51 -13.33
C PRO A 544 -0.52 10.43 -14.26
N PRO A 545 0.71 10.54 -13.71
CA PRO A 545 1.94 10.43 -14.49
C PRO A 545 2.16 9.01 -15.01
N ASN A 546 3.09 8.82 -15.94
CA ASN A 546 3.54 7.47 -16.30
C ASN A 546 4.20 6.78 -15.08
N ILE A 547 4.15 5.45 -15.03
CA ILE A 547 5.01 4.66 -14.14
C ILE A 547 6.49 4.97 -14.48
N GLY A 548 7.36 5.05 -13.47
CA GLY A 548 8.70 5.65 -13.58
C GLY A 548 8.80 7.08 -13.08
N LEU A 549 7.68 7.80 -13.03
CA LEU A 549 7.61 9.15 -12.51
C LEU A 549 6.99 9.18 -11.11
N ALA A 550 7.27 10.24 -10.35
CA ALA A 550 6.67 10.44 -9.03
C ALA A 550 5.13 10.35 -9.12
N PRO A 551 4.47 9.54 -8.27
CA PRO A 551 3.02 9.42 -8.29
C PRO A 551 2.33 10.75 -8.02
N ALA A 552 1.18 10.98 -8.65
CA ALA A 552 0.31 12.08 -8.26
C ALA A 552 -0.47 11.66 -7.01
N TYR A 553 -0.31 12.40 -5.92
CA TYR A 553 -0.94 12.09 -4.63
C TYR A 553 -2.17 12.96 -4.41
N LEU A 554 -3.24 12.31 -3.96
CA LEU A 554 -4.45 12.96 -3.47
C LEU A 554 -4.75 12.47 -2.06
N SER A 555 -5.12 13.38 -1.16
CA SER A 555 -5.51 13.00 0.19
C SER A 555 -6.83 12.24 0.19
N MET A 556 -6.91 11.18 0.98
CA MET A 556 -8.16 10.49 1.24
C MET A 556 -9.12 11.48 1.90
N GLN A 557 -10.26 11.75 1.26
CA GLN A 557 -11.23 12.69 1.80
C GLN A 557 -11.83 12.12 3.09
N THR A 558 -11.60 12.80 4.22
CA THR A 558 -12.29 12.47 5.46
C THR A 558 -13.60 13.22 5.56
N ALA A 559 -14.62 12.61 6.18
CA ALA A 559 -15.87 13.33 6.49
C ALA A 559 -15.65 14.46 7.52
N ASN A 560 -14.55 14.41 8.28
CA ASN A 560 -14.21 15.35 9.35
C ASN A 560 -12.71 15.67 9.30
N ASN A 561 -12.34 16.85 8.79
CA ASN A 561 -10.94 17.33 8.74
C ASN A 561 -10.31 17.59 10.14
N ASN A 562 -11.01 17.31 11.23
CA ASN A 562 -10.60 17.64 12.59
C ASN A 562 -10.77 16.46 13.55
N VAL A 563 -10.05 15.36 13.30
CA VAL A 563 -10.00 14.21 14.23
C VAL A 563 -9.43 14.61 15.60
N VAL A 564 -8.58 15.65 15.66
CA VAL A 564 -8.05 16.18 16.93
C VAL A 564 -9.12 16.93 17.73
N GLY A 565 -9.99 17.72 17.08
CA GLY A 565 -11.18 18.28 17.74
C GLY A 565 -12.13 17.21 18.28
N SER A 566 -12.19 16.06 17.61
CA SER A 566 -13.06 14.95 17.99
C SER A 566 -12.59 14.11 19.18
N LEU A 567 -11.38 14.32 19.71
CA LEU A 567 -10.95 13.67 20.96
C LEU A 567 -11.65 14.28 22.18
N SER A 568 -11.84 15.61 22.21
CA SER A 568 -12.71 16.29 23.19
C SER A 568 -14.17 15.84 23.08
N ASP A 569 -14.67 15.61 21.86
CA ASP A 569 -16.02 15.09 21.61
C ASP A 569 -16.12 13.58 21.94
N THR A 570 -15.04 12.82 21.75
CA THR A 570 -14.90 11.41 22.15
C THR A 570 -14.91 11.24 23.65
N LEU A 571 -14.25 12.13 24.38
CA LEU A 571 -14.31 12.24 25.84
C LEU A 571 -15.65 12.79 26.34
N SER A 572 -16.61 13.06 25.46
CA SER A 572 -18.01 13.33 25.84
C SER A 572 -18.85 12.03 25.93
N GLY A 573 -18.28 10.88 25.52
CA GLY A 573 -18.82 9.53 25.65
C GLY A 573 -18.53 8.87 27.01
N VAL A 574 -18.44 9.66 28.08
CA VAL A 574 -18.26 9.12 29.43
C VAL A 574 -19.53 8.37 29.86
N HIS A 575 -19.36 7.09 30.16
CA HIS A 575 -20.37 6.20 30.69
C HIS A 575 -20.02 5.86 32.14
N LEU A 576 -20.89 6.26 33.07
CA LEU A 576 -20.85 5.76 34.43
C LEU A 576 -21.57 4.43 34.47
N GLU A 577 -20.86 3.38 34.88
CA GLU A 577 -21.40 2.02 34.97
C GLU A 577 -21.48 1.62 36.44
N ALA A 578 -22.65 1.15 36.87
CA ALA A 578 -22.84 0.65 38.22
C ALA A 578 -22.30 -0.78 38.33
N TYR A 579 -21.43 -1.04 39.30
CA TYR A 579 -21.06 -2.41 39.66
C TYR A 579 -22.23 -3.07 40.37
N LYS A 580 -22.64 -4.24 39.87
CA LYS A 580 -23.71 -5.02 40.49
C LYS A 580 -23.25 -5.51 41.88
N PRO A 581 -24.11 -5.42 42.90
CA PRO A 581 -23.81 -5.95 44.22
C PRO A 581 -23.67 -7.48 44.15
N THR A 582 -22.63 -8.01 44.81
CA THR A 582 -22.40 -9.46 44.90
C THR A 582 -23.17 -10.12 46.05
N GLY A 583 -23.86 -9.33 46.90
CA GLY A 583 -24.75 -9.80 47.96
C GLY A 583 -26.13 -9.12 47.95
N ASN A 584 -27.10 -9.68 48.69
CA ASN A 584 -28.46 -9.14 48.85
C ASN A 584 -28.48 -7.84 49.69
N SER A 585 -27.92 -6.75 49.18
CA SER A 585 -28.00 -5.43 49.79
C SER A 585 -29.04 -4.58 49.06
N GLY A 586 -30.11 -4.17 49.77
CA GLY A 586 -31.17 -3.33 49.19
C GLY A 586 -30.69 -2.00 48.61
N LEU A 587 -29.52 -1.53 49.05
CA LEU A 587 -28.86 -0.31 48.55
C LEU A 587 -28.31 -0.47 47.12
N GLY A 588 -27.78 -1.65 46.76
CA GLY A 588 -27.24 -1.90 45.43
C GLY A 588 -28.32 -1.94 44.34
N ALA A 589 -29.55 -2.34 44.68
CA ALA A 589 -30.70 -2.28 43.78
C ALA A 589 -31.17 -0.84 43.53
N VAL A 590 -31.01 0.05 44.51
CA VAL A 590 -31.42 1.45 44.40
C VAL A 590 -30.40 2.28 43.62
N LEU A 591 -29.10 2.00 43.75
CA LEU A 591 -28.05 2.72 43.02
C LEU A 591 -28.19 2.61 41.48
N VAL A 592 -28.78 1.50 41.00
CA VAL A 592 -29.08 1.26 39.58
C VAL A 592 -30.28 2.09 39.07
N ILE A 593 -31.12 2.60 39.97
CA ILE A 593 -32.41 3.25 39.62
C ILE A 593 -32.28 4.79 39.54
N VAL A 594 -31.24 5.40 40.12
CA VAL A 594 -31.16 6.87 40.21
C VAL A 594 -30.37 7.51 39.05
N THR A 595 -31.03 7.65 37.90
CA THR A 595 -30.51 8.34 36.70
C THR A 595 -30.10 9.80 36.96
N ASN A 596 -30.83 10.53 37.81
CA ASN A 596 -30.55 11.95 38.11
C ASN A 596 -29.24 12.17 38.90
N VAL A 597 -28.83 11.19 39.72
CA VAL A 597 -27.56 11.25 40.44
C VAL A 597 -26.41 10.98 39.47
N LEU A 598 -26.58 10.00 38.58
CA LEU A 598 -25.60 9.70 37.53
C LEU A 598 -25.33 10.91 36.62
N ASP A 599 -26.36 11.69 36.26
CA ASP A 599 -26.19 12.90 35.44
C ASP A 599 -25.47 14.04 36.19
N GLY A 600 -25.76 14.22 37.49
CA GLY A 600 -25.04 15.18 38.34
C GLY A 600 -23.57 14.78 38.54
N ILE A 601 -23.30 13.49 38.70
CA ILE A 601 -21.94 12.94 38.76
C ILE A 601 -21.21 13.17 37.44
N LYS A 602 -21.88 12.89 36.33
CA LYS A 602 -21.34 13.08 34.99
C LYS A 602 -20.92 14.53 34.74
N GLY A 603 -21.73 15.51 35.15
CA GLY A 603 -21.38 16.94 35.03
C GLY A 603 -20.13 17.37 35.79
N ILE A 604 -19.74 16.65 36.85
CA ILE A 604 -18.53 16.90 37.64
C ILE A 604 -17.32 16.13 37.09
N VAL A 605 -17.55 14.89 36.65
CA VAL A 605 -16.50 13.96 36.22
C VAL A 605 -16.03 14.27 34.78
N ASP A 606 -16.92 14.67 33.88
CA ASP A 606 -16.61 15.00 32.48
C ASP A 606 -15.52 16.08 32.32
N PRO A 607 -15.59 17.27 32.94
CA PRO A 607 -14.56 18.30 32.79
C PRO A 607 -13.22 17.88 33.40
N LEU A 608 -13.22 17.05 34.44
CA LEU A 608 -11.99 16.54 35.06
C LEU A 608 -11.30 15.49 34.20
N ILE A 609 -12.06 14.55 33.65
CA ILE A 609 -11.57 13.59 32.66
C ILE A 609 -11.01 14.36 31.48
N LYS A 610 -11.73 15.36 30.93
CA LYS A 610 -11.24 16.17 29.81
C LYS A 610 -9.95 16.92 30.15
N ASN A 611 -9.86 17.58 31.29
CA ASN A 611 -8.68 18.35 31.68
C ASN A 611 -7.47 17.48 32.05
N LEU A 612 -7.69 16.27 32.57
CA LEU A 612 -6.63 15.34 32.91
C LEU A 612 -6.17 14.55 31.68
N LEU A 613 -7.11 14.00 30.91
CA LEU A 613 -6.83 13.03 29.86
C LEU A 613 -6.54 13.68 28.51
N SER A 614 -7.13 14.81 28.13
CA SER A 614 -6.86 15.39 26.79
C SER A 614 -5.38 15.79 26.63
N PRO A 615 -4.73 16.49 27.59
CA PRO A 615 -3.31 16.83 27.48
C PRO A 615 -2.37 15.62 27.46
N LEU A 616 -2.81 14.47 28.00
CA LEU A 616 -2.07 13.21 27.97
C LEU A 616 -2.33 12.44 26.67
N LEU A 617 -3.59 12.26 26.28
CA LEU A 617 -4.03 11.44 25.16
C LEU A 617 -3.68 12.05 23.80
N ASP A 618 -3.87 13.36 23.61
CA ASP A 618 -3.72 13.97 22.30
C ASP A 618 -2.29 13.84 21.75
N PRO A 619 -1.21 14.12 22.53
CA PRO A 619 0.15 13.93 22.04
C PRO A 619 0.48 12.45 21.81
N ILE A 620 -0.04 11.55 22.66
CA ILE A 620 0.25 10.11 22.56
C ILE A 620 -0.39 9.52 21.31
N ILE A 621 -1.68 9.78 21.12
CA ILE A 621 -2.45 9.28 19.98
C ILE A 621 -1.84 9.85 18.70
N ASN A 622 -1.60 11.16 18.62
CA ASN A 622 -1.00 11.75 17.42
C ASN A 622 0.41 11.23 17.12
N LEU A 623 1.26 11.03 18.14
CA LEU A 623 2.62 10.51 17.94
C LEU A 623 2.61 9.03 17.53
N LEU A 624 1.83 8.20 18.21
CA LEU A 624 1.78 6.76 17.99
C LEU A 624 1.17 6.44 16.63
N LEU A 625 0.08 7.13 16.26
CA LEU A 625 -0.52 7.04 14.94
C LEU A 625 0.45 7.45 13.84
N LYS A 626 1.09 8.63 13.98
CA LYS A 626 2.06 9.10 12.98
C LYS A 626 3.24 8.14 12.83
N VAL A 627 3.88 7.69 13.90
CA VAL A 627 5.08 6.83 13.76
C VAL A 627 4.78 5.45 13.18
N LEU A 628 3.58 4.93 13.44
CA LEU A 628 3.12 3.69 12.81
C LEU A 628 2.71 3.86 11.36
N GLY A 629 2.83 5.07 10.83
CA GLY A 629 2.43 5.38 9.47
C GLY A 629 0.93 5.24 9.31
N ILE A 630 0.14 5.56 10.33
CA ILE A 630 -1.32 5.58 10.26
C ILE A 630 -1.77 7.01 10.52
N ASP A 631 -2.16 7.72 9.47
CA ASP A 631 -2.74 9.05 9.59
C ASP A 631 -4.26 8.94 9.40
N LEU A 632 -5.01 9.12 10.50
CA LEU A 632 -6.47 9.12 10.51
C LEU A 632 -7.09 10.19 9.60
N VAL A 633 -6.32 11.22 9.23
CA VAL A 633 -6.80 12.42 8.53
C VAL A 633 -6.15 12.58 7.17
N ASN A 634 -4.85 12.28 7.04
CA ASN A 634 -4.05 12.66 5.87
C ASN A 634 -3.36 11.48 5.17
N ALA A 635 -3.93 10.28 5.23
CA ALA A 635 -3.50 9.23 4.31
C ALA A 635 -3.67 9.72 2.86
N GLU A 636 -2.68 9.46 2.01
CA GLU A 636 -2.67 9.90 0.61
C GLU A 636 -2.59 8.70 -0.32
N VAL A 637 -3.34 8.78 -1.41
CA VAL A 637 -3.34 7.81 -2.50
C VAL A 637 -2.55 8.39 -3.65
N GLY A 638 -1.48 7.68 -4.02
CA GLY A 638 -0.71 7.91 -5.22
C GLY A 638 -1.27 7.08 -6.38
N ALA A 639 -1.32 7.68 -7.56
CA ALA A 639 -1.68 6.98 -8.79
C ALA A 639 -0.71 7.31 -9.93
N ASN A 640 -0.30 6.26 -10.66
CA ASN A 640 0.35 6.36 -11.96
C ASN A 640 -0.44 5.57 -12.99
N LEU A 641 -0.45 6.08 -14.22
CA LEU A 641 -1.07 5.45 -15.37
C LEU A 641 -0.17 5.59 -16.60
N SER A 642 0.50 4.50 -16.94
CA SER A 642 1.22 4.35 -18.19
C SER A 642 0.26 3.83 -19.26
N CYS A 643 -0.11 4.72 -20.17
CA CYS A 643 -0.79 4.34 -21.39
C CYS A 643 0.26 4.16 -22.48
N SER A 644 0.44 2.95 -22.99
CA SER A 644 1.13 2.83 -24.28
C SER A 644 0.25 3.50 -25.34
N GLY A 645 0.87 4.11 -26.36
CA GLY A 645 0.10 4.50 -27.53
C GLY A 645 -0.57 3.24 -28.06
N GLY A 646 -1.90 3.18 -28.06
CA GLY A 646 -2.69 2.00 -28.41
C GLY A 646 -2.59 1.59 -29.89
N ARG A 647 -1.43 1.78 -30.51
CA ARG A 647 -1.13 1.47 -31.90
C ARG A 647 0.11 0.59 -31.93
N ALA A 648 0.03 -0.47 -32.72
CA ALA A 648 1.21 -1.24 -33.06
C ALA A 648 2.27 -0.32 -33.69
N GLN A 649 3.53 -0.67 -33.49
CA GLN A 649 4.67 0.07 -34.04
C GLN A 649 5.56 -0.89 -34.81
N LEU A 650 6.12 -0.43 -35.92
CA LEU A 650 7.14 -1.20 -36.64
C LEU A 650 8.44 -1.18 -35.83
N ALA A 651 9.03 -2.35 -35.64
CA ALA A 651 10.37 -2.50 -35.12
C ALA A 651 11.34 -2.52 -36.32
N LEU A 652 12.21 -1.51 -36.38
CA LEU A 652 13.25 -1.36 -37.38
C LEU A 652 14.51 -2.15 -37.00
#